data_AF-A0A246GK64-F1
#
_entry.id   AF-A0A246GK64-F1
#
_cell.length_a   1.000
_cell.length_b   1.000
_cell.length_c   1.000
_cell.angle_alpha   90.00
_cell.angle_beta   90.00
_cell.angle_gamma   90.00
#
_symmetry.space_group_name_H-M   'P 1'
#
loop_
_entity.id
_entity.type
_entity.pdbx_description
1 polymer ?
#
loop_
_entity_poly.entity_id
_entity_poly.type
_entity_poly.pdbx_seq_one_letter_code
_entity_poly.pdbx_strand_id
1 'polypeptide(L)'
;MKIIGDIRPYTNKNYSYTVLDNDGGLMFVILWQVYHQTKLITENGTGILKFGINTAGNTFKLIAKVRNPETHKIEDVTTEIHPLAGMPKIVDFYWRDVNGEKIAEREIAYLDKVSLVIKTENIPEGDLLEVTIFEDEYLDGHGDSSRNMGKYYTKGVTKNGYAYLELVNMSLYQKKLNNSDYINDKVHLFYAQIRYYNKLNQIKDKIQLKVKNELRQMVQPYMGNNPAKVGQVESKEKQRKKAVHFTFGVFLDGTLNNMYDTELRQYAEGKKVVNTSGLGVSQSQAVDIYQDHGDPNGMQSSYENDLSNPAILYKNYISKLEEKRFRVYIGGIGTNTAPKNQGQTLLPEDYKDNDFIEGPAFGMGSSGIMDNVKKAILDVVKELKVNISKEREYIGTITFDVFGFSRGAAAARHFVHVVTHPPYNPTVYHRKKRDTLVLDLQNNKLPLSYEYKTMPHFGLLGQLLQENGILDAQTQVKVRFVGIYDTVPHHGLFQDNDIKDLGLDNVNKANYVVHMVAADEHRANFSLTDISSVTKTHPESGKKGGIELIYPGVHCDVGGAYEEGRPDNPKRIAVERDLPSLEKVREELIRQGWFKEDQLFVKFQNGGDSNMNGDRCYLEGNRKWISNQYSYIPLHIMAKICGIKKVQINNKQLLEFKNFKENTYNNPKAHTLGNHIVGNIAFLERIKKKLEDYTFNGGMPFGFIEYKEPTTIYETDALKATVNKEREKQKEEEINKDIKFLRNHYLHWNATYGSAGIDLLVEKDYPNIVNGKRKRNVY
;
A
#
# COMPACT_ATOMS: atom_id res chain seq x y z
N MET A 1 7.87 40.94 22.32
CA MET A 1 7.05 40.39 21.21
C MET A 1 6.69 38.93 21.49
N LYS A 2 5.47 38.50 21.18
CA LYS A 2 5.00 37.10 21.36
C LYS A 2 4.14 36.64 20.19
N ILE A 3 4.29 35.38 19.78
CA ILE A 3 3.37 34.76 18.82
C ILE A 3 2.05 34.41 19.52
N ILE A 4 0.95 34.84 18.94
CA ILE A 4 -0.42 34.50 19.36
C ILE A 4 -1.04 33.55 18.34
N GLY A 5 -1.56 32.43 18.83
CA GLY A 5 -2.22 31.41 18.03
C GLY A 5 -2.39 30.12 18.82
N ASP A 6 -2.98 29.12 18.18
CA ASP A 6 -3.23 27.83 18.81
C ASP A 6 -1.94 27.01 18.90
N ILE A 7 -1.42 26.82 20.11
CA ILE A 7 -0.20 26.02 20.34
C ILE A 7 -0.46 24.50 20.30
N ARG A 8 -1.73 24.08 20.26
CA ARG A 8 -2.17 22.69 20.17
C ARG A 8 -3.18 22.53 19.02
N PRO A 9 -2.78 22.84 17.76
CA PRO A 9 -3.68 22.83 16.62
C PRO A 9 -4.13 21.41 16.27
N TYR A 10 -5.37 21.25 15.78
CA TYR A 10 -5.84 19.98 15.26
C TYR A 10 -5.26 19.72 13.88
N THR A 11 -4.84 18.49 13.63
CA THR A 11 -4.32 18.15 12.30
C THR A 11 -5.39 18.34 11.21
N ASN A 12 -4.94 18.65 10.00
CA ASN A 12 -5.73 18.90 8.79
C ASN A 12 -6.66 20.13 8.84
N LYS A 13 -6.48 21.05 9.80
CA LYS A 13 -7.16 22.36 9.83
C LYS A 13 -6.17 23.52 9.66
N ASN A 14 -6.65 24.64 9.13
CA ASN A 14 -5.89 25.88 9.00
C ASN A 14 -5.95 26.67 10.31
N TYR A 15 -4.80 27.15 10.77
CA TYR A 15 -4.66 28.01 11.96
C TYR A 15 -3.92 29.29 11.59
N SER A 16 -4.39 30.42 12.08
CA SER A 16 -3.75 31.72 11.89
C SER A 16 -2.91 32.07 13.11
N TYR A 17 -1.70 32.55 12.87
CA TYR A 17 -0.77 33.02 13.88
C TYR A 17 -0.43 34.48 13.61
N THR A 18 -0.31 35.27 14.67
CA THR A 18 0.09 36.68 14.62
C THR A 18 1.17 36.98 15.64
N VAL A 19 1.88 38.10 15.51
CA VAL A 19 2.84 38.55 16.52
C VAL A 19 2.33 39.84 17.15
N LEU A 20 2.33 39.90 18.49
CA LEU A 20 2.06 41.11 19.25
C LEU A 20 3.34 41.65 19.89
N ASP A 21 3.47 42.96 20.00
CA ASP A 21 4.48 43.61 20.83
C ASP A 21 4.15 43.50 22.33
N ASN A 22 4.90 44.20 23.18
CA ASN A 22 4.70 44.16 24.63
C ASN A 22 3.48 44.96 25.09
N ASP A 23 3.01 45.91 24.29
CA ASP A 23 1.85 46.77 24.56
C ASP A 23 0.56 46.23 23.92
N GLY A 24 0.66 45.14 23.16
CA GLY A 24 -0.46 44.46 22.50
C GLY A 24 -0.70 44.89 21.04
N GLY A 25 0.18 45.70 20.46
CA GLY A 25 0.14 46.10 19.05
C GLY A 25 0.49 44.96 18.10
N LEU A 26 -0.20 44.91 16.95
CA LEU A 26 0.02 43.91 15.89
C LEU A 26 1.31 44.23 15.10
N MET A 27 2.20 43.25 14.99
CA MET A 27 3.46 43.37 14.29
C MET A 27 3.40 42.78 12.87
N PHE A 28 4.02 43.45 11.91
CA PHE A 28 4.15 42.93 10.56
C PHE A 28 5.23 41.82 10.50
N VAL A 29 4.81 40.63 10.09
CA VAL A 29 5.70 39.47 9.96
C VAL A 29 6.13 39.32 8.50
N ILE A 30 7.44 39.27 8.28
CA ILE A 30 8.04 39.12 6.94
C ILE A 30 7.89 37.67 6.46
N LEU A 31 8.18 36.72 7.34
CA LEU A 31 8.21 35.29 7.02
C LEU A 31 7.94 34.46 8.25
N TRP A 32 7.11 33.44 8.09
CA TRP A 32 6.86 32.38 9.06
C TRP A 32 7.61 31.13 8.65
N GLN A 33 8.26 30.46 9.60
CA GLN A 33 9.01 29.22 9.37
C GLN A 33 8.66 28.18 10.43
N VAL A 34 8.42 26.95 10.01
CA VAL A 34 8.13 25.82 10.91
C VAL A 34 9.28 24.83 10.84
N TYR A 35 9.90 24.57 11.98
CA TYR A 35 10.97 23.59 12.12
C TYR A 35 10.52 22.37 12.90
N HIS A 36 10.98 21.20 12.50
CA HIS A 36 10.99 20.00 13.32
C HIS A 36 12.45 19.68 13.65
N GLN A 37 12.82 19.78 14.92
CA GLN A 37 14.23 19.76 15.34
C GLN A 37 15.03 20.84 14.60
N THR A 38 15.99 20.48 13.75
CA THR A 38 16.81 21.41 12.94
C THR A 38 16.36 21.53 11.49
N LYS A 39 15.36 20.75 11.05
CA LYS A 39 14.90 20.72 9.66
C LYS A 39 13.73 21.68 9.44
N LEU A 40 13.86 22.56 8.45
CA LEU A 40 12.76 23.40 7.97
C LEU A 40 11.70 22.51 7.29
N ILE A 41 10.46 22.59 7.76
CA ILE A 41 9.32 21.81 7.26
C ILE A 41 8.51 22.62 6.26
N THR A 42 8.24 23.89 6.56
CA THR A 42 7.51 24.81 5.69
C THR A 42 7.80 26.26 6.05
N GLU A 43 7.57 27.17 5.12
CA GLU A 43 7.58 28.60 5.34
C GLU A 43 6.52 29.31 4.50
N ASN A 44 5.98 30.43 4.99
CA ASN A 44 5.04 31.26 4.25
C ASN A 44 4.98 32.71 4.77
N GLY A 45 4.38 33.61 3.99
CA GLY A 45 4.20 35.01 4.37
C GLY A 45 2.88 35.35 5.07
N THR A 46 1.94 34.41 5.19
CA THR A 46 0.56 34.69 5.65
C THR A 46 0.33 34.40 7.12
N GLY A 47 1.15 33.56 7.74
CA GLY A 47 0.93 33.07 9.11
C GLY A 47 -0.20 32.05 9.22
N ILE A 48 -0.76 31.59 8.09
CA ILE A 48 -1.75 30.52 8.05
C ILE A 48 -1.01 29.19 7.88
N LEU A 49 -1.12 28.32 8.89
CA LEU A 49 -0.42 27.03 8.92
C LEU A 49 -1.41 25.87 9.01
N LYS A 50 -1.08 24.77 8.34
CA LYS A 50 -1.82 23.51 8.36
C LYS A 50 -0.87 22.37 8.71
N PHE A 51 -1.19 21.64 9.76
CA PHE A 51 -0.39 20.53 10.27
C PHE A 51 -1.03 19.20 9.85
N GLY A 52 -0.31 18.34 9.12
CA GLY A 52 -0.84 17.05 8.65
C GLY A 52 -0.93 16.00 9.76
N ILE A 53 -1.65 14.88 9.56
CA ILE A 53 -1.84 13.85 10.60
C ILE A 53 -0.53 13.31 11.20
N ASN A 54 0.52 13.17 10.38
CA ASN A 54 1.86 12.68 10.78
C ASN A 54 2.62 13.67 11.69
N THR A 55 2.10 14.88 11.87
CA THR A 55 2.66 15.87 12.80
C THR A 55 2.13 15.70 14.22
N ALA A 56 1.07 14.92 14.43
CA ALA A 56 0.51 14.71 15.75
C ALA A 56 1.50 14.01 16.69
N GLY A 57 1.59 14.48 17.93
CA GLY A 57 2.51 13.94 18.94
C GLY A 57 3.97 14.39 18.80
N ASN A 58 4.30 15.19 17.78
CA ASN A 58 5.62 15.80 17.61
C ASN A 58 5.62 17.26 18.08
N THR A 59 6.81 17.78 18.37
CA THR A 59 7.03 19.19 18.76
C THR A 59 7.65 19.96 17.60
N PHE A 60 7.04 21.09 17.23
CA PHE A 60 7.53 21.96 16.17
C PHE A 60 7.88 23.33 16.71
N LYS A 61 8.98 23.91 16.23
CA LYS A 61 9.36 25.28 16.54
C LYS A 61 8.83 26.19 15.43
N LEU A 62 7.89 27.07 15.78
CA LEU A 62 7.40 28.12 14.90
C LEU A 62 8.21 29.39 15.12
N ILE A 63 8.74 29.96 14.04
CA ILE A 63 9.55 31.18 14.03
C ILE A 63 8.86 32.22 13.15
N ALA A 64 8.66 33.42 13.69
CA ALA A 64 8.20 34.60 12.97
C ALA A 64 9.37 35.58 12.83
N LYS A 65 9.73 35.93 11.60
CA LYS A 65 10.74 36.96 11.32
C LYS A 65 10.06 38.32 11.25
N VAL A 66 10.33 39.18 12.23
CA VAL A 66 9.67 40.48 12.39
C VAL A 66 10.70 41.59 12.24
N ARG A 67 10.35 42.67 11.55
CA ARG A 67 11.19 43.88 11.55
C ARG A 67 10.87 44.70 12.78
N ASN A 68 11.84 44.88 13.66
CA ASN A 68 11.70 45.78 14.80
C ASN A 68 11.55 47.23 14.28
N PRO A 69 10.47 47.94 14.63
CA PRO A 69 10.20 49.29 14.13
C PRO A 69 11.18 50.34 14.67
N GLU A 70 11.78 50.11 15.84
CA GLU A 70 12.74 51.04 16.46
C GLU A 70 14.16 50.85 15.95
N THR A 71 14.59 49.59 15.78
CA THR A 71 15.98 49.26 15.42
C THR A 71 16.16 48.95 13.93
N HIS A 72 15.05 48.80 13.19
CA HIS A 72 14.97 48.33 11.81
C HIS A 72 15.62 46.95 11.52
N LYS A 73 16.09 46.24 12.56
CA LYS A 73 16.67 44.89 12.45
C LYS A 73 15.57 43.83 12.37
N ILE A 74 15.92 42.68 11.77
CA ILE A 74 15.04 41.51 11.74
C ILE A 74 15.32 40.69 13.01
N GLU A 75 14.26 40.39 13.75
CA GLU A 75 14.29 39.60 14.97
C GLU A 75 13.43 38.34 14.81
N ASP A 76 13.90 37.23 15.40
CA ASP A 76 13.18 35.96 15.39
C ASP A 76 12.36 35.82 16.67
N VAL A 77 11.03 35.81 16.53
CA VAL A 77 10.09 35.51 17.62
C VAL A 77 9.70 34.04 17.50
N THR A 78 9.81 33.26 18.58
CA THR A 78 9.62 31.81 18.51
C THR A 78 8.58 31.28 19.49
N THR A 79 7.85 30.23 19.10
CA THR A 79 6.96 29.46 19.98
C THR A 79 6.99 27.98 19.60
N GLU A 80 6.54 27.11 20.51
CA GLU A 80 6.41 25.67 20.27
C GLU A 80 4.96 25.30 19.95
N ILE A 81 4.79 24.46 18.93
CA ILE A 81 3.51 23.95 18.46
C ILE A 81 3.50 22.43 18.59
N HIS A 82 2.44 21.90 19.19
CA HIS A 82 2.26 20.48 19.45
C HIS A 82 0.92 20.01 18.84
N PRO A 83 0.89 19.62 17.55
CA PRO A 83 -0.36 19.26 16.89
C PRO A 83 -1.07 18.06 17.55
N LEU A 84 -2.39 18.11 17.63
CA LEU A 84 -3.25 17.06 18.16
C LEU A 84 -3.89 16.28 17.01
N ALA A 85 -3.85 14.94 17.11
CA ALA A 85 -4.46 14.04 16.11
C ALA A 85 -5.98 14.23 15.97
N GLY A 86 -6.64 14.76 17.01
CA GLY A 86 -8.08 15.00 17.04
C GLY A 86 -8.49 15.85 18.24
N MET A 87 -9.79 16.01 18.44
CA MET A 87 -10.35 16.73 19.59
C MET A 87 -10.16 15.90 20.87
N PRO A 88 -9.50 16.44 21.93
CA PRO A 88 -9.37 15.80 23.23
C PRO A 88 -10.72 15.40 23.82
N LYS A 89 -10.83 14.17 24.34
CA LYS A 89 -12.04 13.68 25.01
C LYS A 89 -11.69 12.90 26.27
N ILE A 90 -12.59 12.95 27.25
CA ILE A 90 -12.60 12.01 28.38
C ILE A 90 -13.63 10.93 28.05
N VAL A 91 -13.16 9.69 27.97
CA VAL A 91 -13.94 8.50 27.59
C VAL A 91 -14.57 7.83 28.82
N ASP A 92 -13.80 7.75 29.91
CA ASP A 92 -14.25 7.17 31.17
C ASP A 92 -13.57 7.89 32.34
N PHE A 93 -14.21 7.88 33.49
CA PHE A 93 -13.83 8.65 34.66
C PHE A 93 -14.35 7.95 35.91
N TYR A 94 -13.47 7.55 36.83
CA TYR A 94 -13.90 6.89 38.07
C TYR A 94 -12.84 6.89 39.16
N TRP A 95 -13.30 6.68 40.40
CA TRP A 95 -12.45 6.46 41.56
C TRP A 95 -12.13 4.97 41.74
N ARG A 96 -10.90 4.67 42.18
CA ARG A 96 -10.48 3.33 42.60
C ARG A 96 -9.80 3.37 43.97
N ASP A 97 -9.84 2.24 44.67
CA ASP A 97 -9.18 2.07 45.96
C ASP A 97 -7.71 1.63 45.83
N VAL A 98 -7.08 1.35 46.98
CA VAL A 98 -5.68 0.90 47.09
C VAL A 98 -5.42 -0.44 46.39
N ASN A 99 -6.44 -1.27 46.19
CA ASN A 99 -6.36 -2.57 45.54
C ASN A 99 -6.64 -2.50 44.02
N GLY A 100 -7.05 -1.33 43.54
CA GLY A 100 -7.37 -1.09 42.13
C GLY A 100 -8.85 -1.32 41.78
N GLU A 101 -9.72 -1.58 42.77
CA GLU A 101 -11.15 -1.81 42.55
C GLU A 101 -11.91 -0.49 42.42
N LYS A 102 -12.86 -0.41 41.47
CA LYS A 102 -13.69 0.79 41.22
C LYS A 102 -14.62 1.03 42.40
N ILE A 103 -14.64 2.27 42.92
CA ILE A 103 -15.35 2.61 44.17
C ILE A 103 -16.87 2.80 43.96
N ALA A 104 -17.35 3.16 42.76
CA ALA A 104 -18.78 3.29 42.43
C ALA A 104 -19.62 3.90 43.57
N GLU A 105 -20.52 3.14 44.20
CA GLU A 105 -21.41 3.59 45.30
C GLU A 105 -20.89 3.26 46.71
N ARG A 106 -19.74 2.60 46.82
CA ARG A 106 -19.17 2.16 48.10
C ARG A 106 -18.60 3.36 48.87
N GLU A 107 -18.98 3.47 50.14
CA GLU A 107 -18.42 4.46 51.06
C GLU A 107 -17.01 4.08 51.49
N ILE A 108 -16.12 5.06 51.53
CA ILE A 108 -14.77 4.96 52.08
C ILE A 108 -14.60 5.90 53.28
N ALA A 109 -13.43 5.92 53.91
CA ALA A 109 -13.11 6.83 55.00
C ALA A 109 -11.82 7.64 54.72
N TYR A 110 -11.54 8.63 55.56
CA TYR A 110 -10.49 9.63 55.30
C TYR A 110 -9.05 9.12 55.33
N LEU A 111 -8.79 7.93 55.87
CA LEU A 111 -7.47 7.28 55.80
C LEU A 111 -7.35 6.27 54.65
N ASP A 112 -8.40 6.05 53.84
CA ASP A 112 -8.32 5.19 52.67
C ASP A 112 -7.52 5.86 51.54
N LYS A 113 -6.67 5.07 50.89
CA LYS A 113 -5.93 5.53 49.71
C LYS A 113 -6.81 5.38 48.48
N VAL A 114 -7.08 6.51 47.81
CA VAL A 114 -7.87 6.54 46.58
C VAL A 114 -7.13 7.19 45.43
N SER A 115 -7.42 6.71 44.23
CA SER A 115 -6.92 7.29 42.99
C SER A 115 -8.08 7.58 42.05
N LEU A 116 -8.03 8.74 41.43
CA LEU A 116 -8.88 9.08 40.29
C LEU A 116 -8.25 8.54 39.01
N VAL A 117 -9.04 7.82 38.24
CA VAL A 117 -8.67 7.28 36.93
C VAL A 117 -9.43 8.02 35.85
N ILE A 118 -8.71 8.59 34.90
CA ILE A 118 -9.27 9.34 33.77
C ILE A 118 -8.82 8.65 32.49
N LYS A 119 -9.75 8.07 31.74
CA LYS A 119 -9.48 7.53 30.42
C LYS A 119 -9.73 8.61 29.38
N THR A 120 -8.75 8.88 28.54
CA THR A 120 -8.73 9.96 27.56
C THR A 120 -8.55 9.42 26.14
N GLU A 121 -9.01 10.18 25.17
CA GLU A 121 -8.76 9.98 23.75
C GLU A 121 -8.20 11.29 23.17
N ASN A 122 -7.25 11.18 22.23
CA ASN A 122 -6.60 12.33 21.58
C ASN A 122 -5.86 13.30 22.52
N ILE A 123 -5.43 12.84 23.70
CA ILE A 123 -4.48 13.55 24.57
C ILE A 123 -3.13 12.82 24.49
N PRO A 124 -2.05 13.49 24.06
CA PRO A 124 -0.72 12.89 23.93
C PRO A 124 -0.20 12.24 25.21
N GLU A 125 0.65 11.22 25.05
CA GLU A 125 1.36 10.62 26.17
C GLU A 125 2.25 11.66 26.87
N GLY A 126 2.27 11.64 28.20
CA GLY A 126 3.00 12.59 29.04
C GLY A 126 2.26 13.89 29.35
N ASP A 127 1.22 14.27 28.59
CA ASP A 127 0.48 15.50 28.85
C ASP A 127 -0.32 15.40 30.17
N LEU A 128 -0.35 16.52 30.91
CA LEU A 128 -0.98 16.61 32.22
C LEU A 128 -2.41 17.15 32.12
N LEU A 129 -3.30 16.62 32.97
CA LEU A 129 -4.65 17.15 33.14
C LEU A 129 -4.72 17.95 34.44
N GLU A 130 -5.30 19.15 34.38
CA GLU A 130 -5.64 19.91 35.58
C GLU A 130 -6.95 19.34 36.15
N VAL A 131 -6.93 18.98 37.42
CA VAL A 131 -8.07 18.42 38.14
C VAL A 131 -8.36 19.31 39.34
N THR A 132 -9.53 19.93 39.38
CA THR A 132 -10.02 20.63 40.57
C THR A 132 -10.98 19.72 41.32
N ILE A 133 -10.73 19.48 42.61
CA ILE A 133 -11.61 18.70 43.47
C ILE A 133 -12.57 19.65 44.16
N PHE A 134 -13.84 19.29 44.16
CA PHE A 134 -14.89 20.02 44.85
C PHE A 134 -15.59 19.09 45.83
N GLU A 135 -16.08 19.68 46.91
CA GLU A 135 -16.96 19.04 47.88
C GLU A 135 -18.35 19.66 47.76
N ASP A 136 -19.38 18.83 47.82
CA ASP A 136 -20.77 19.19 47.54
C ASP A 136 -21.58 19.27 48.84
N GLU A 137 -21.91 20.49 49.28
CA GLU A 137 -22.63 20.73 50.54
C GLU A 137 -24.11 20.28 50.47
N TYR A 138 -24.71 20.30 49.29
CA TYR A 138 -26.09 19.91 49.07
C TYR A 138 -26.13 18.83 48.00
N LEU A 139 -27.11 17.91 48.06
CA LEU A 139 -27.30 16.86 47.03
C LEU A 139 -27.85 17.44 45.70
N ASP A 140 -27.50 18.67 45.35
CA ASP A 140 -27.95 19.40 44.16
C ASP A 140 -26.97 19.32 42.98
N GLY A 141 -25.76 18.77 43.20
CA GLY A 141 -24.72 18.67 42.18
C GLY A 141 -23.92 19.97 42.10
N HIS A 142 -23.17 20.19 41.00
CA HIS A 142 -22.33 21.39 40.93
C HIS A 142 -23.17 22.68 41.07
N GLY A 143 -22.89 23.47 42.10
CA GLY A 143 -23.64 24.69 42.45
C GLY A 143 -22.75 25.74 43.11
N ASP A 144 -23.31 26.94 43.38
CA ASP A 144 -22.59 28.03 44.05
C ASP A 144 -22.17 27.68 45.50
N SER A 145 -22.77 26.62 46.06
CA SER A 145 -22.51 26.03 47.36
C SER A 145 -21.29 25.09 47.37
N SER A 146 -20.81 24.59 46.23
CA SER A 146 -19.74 23.60 46.20
C SER A 146 -18.38 24.20 46.58
N ARG A 147 -17.69 23.59 47.54
CA ARG A 147 -16.41 24.08 48.06
C ARG A 147 -15.24 23.61 47.23
N ASN A 148 -14.36 24.53 46.84
CA ASN A 148 -13.10 24.18 46.17
C ASN A 148 -12.09 23.59 47.17
N MET A 149 -11.75 22.32 46.98
CA MET A 149 -10.85 21.56 47.85
C MET A 149 -9.39 21.63 47.39
N GLY A 150 -9.15 22.03 46.15
CA GLY A 150 -7.81 22.26 45.61
C GLY A 150 -7.70 21.92 44.12
N LYS A 151 -6.62 22.41 43.52
CA LYS A 151 -6.22 22.10 42.15
C LYS A 151 -5.01 21.16 42.15
N TYR A 152 -5.06 20.16 41.29
CA TYR A 152 -4.09 19.08 41.17
C TYR A 152 -3.75 18.81 39.72
N TYR A 153 -2.63 18.13 39.47
CA TYR A 153 -2.24 17.64 38.16
C TYR A 153 -2.06 16.13 38.20
N THR A 154 -2.45 15.45 37.12
CA THR A 154 -2.23 14.01 36.96
C THR A 154 -0.74 13.68 36.77
N LYS A 155 -0.35 12.40 36.90
CA LYS A 155 1.03 11.93 36.64
C LYS A 155 1.44 11.89 35.13
N GLY A 156 0.61 12.43 34.24
CA GLY A 156 0.74 12.33 32.78
C GLY A 156 -0.17 11.26 32.19
N VAL A 157 -0.66 11.50 30.96
CA VAL A 157 -1.42 10.50 30.21
C VAL A 157 -0.47 9.39 29.75
N THR A 158 -0.84 8.14 29.97
CA THR A 158 -0.09 6.96 29.51
C THR A 158 -0.32 6.69 28.03
N LYS A 159 0.56 5.92 27.37
CA LYS A 159 0.37 5.43 25.99
C LYS A 159 -1.01 4.83 25.66
N ASN A 160 -1.71 4.27 26.67
CA ASN A 160 -3.02 3.65 26.52
C ASN A 160 -4.18 4.63 26.79
N GLY A 161 -3.89 5.93 26.92
CA GLY A 161 -4.88 6.96 27.17
C GLY A 161 -5.44 6.95 28.59
N TYR A 162 -4.63 6.64 29.61
CA TYR A 162 -5.06 6.75 31.02
C TYR A 162 -4.21 7.77 31.76
N ALA A 163 -4.84 8.65 32.54
CA ALA A 163 -4.20 9.53 33.50
C ALA A 163 -4.68 9.23 34.92
N TYR A 164 -3.79 9.41 35.89
CA TYR A 164 -4.02 9.07 37.29
C TYR A 164 -3.73 10.25 38.20
N LEU A 165 -4.60 10.47 39.18
CA LEU A 165 -4.39 11.40 40.29
C LEU A 165 -4.58 10.66 41.62
N GLU A 166 -3.55 10.66 42.46
CA GLU A 166 -3.62 10.11 43.82
C GLU A 166 -3.99 11.22 44.81
N LEU A 167 -5.03 10.98 45.62
CA LEU A 167 -5.40 11.91 46.69
C LEU A 167 -4.68 11.50 47.97
N VAL A 168 -3.46 12.01 48.15
CA VAL A 168 -2.55 11.58 49.22
C VAL A 168 -2.85 12.23 50.59
N ASN A 169 -3.73 13.23 50.65
CA ASN A 169 -3.96 14.06 51.85
C ASN A 169 -5.46 14.25 52.19
N MET A 170 -6.28 13.22 51.99
CA MET A 170 -7.73 13.28 52.28
C MET A 170 -8.02 13.69 53.73
N SER A 171 -7.19 13.29 54.69
CA SER A 171 -7.32 13.68 56.11
C SER A 171 -7.26 15.21 56.35
N LEU A 172 -6.57 15.97 55.49
CA LEU A 172 -6.55 17.43 55.55
C LEU A 172 -7.90 18.03 55.14
N TYR A 173 -8.60 17.41 54.20
CA TYR A 173 -9.93 17.84 53.80
C TYR A 173 -10.93 17.69 54.95
N GLN A 174 -10.87 16.58 55.69
CA GLN A 174 -11.74 16.38 56.86
C GLN A 174 -11.57 17.49 57.89
N LYS A 175 -10.32 17.83 58.25
CA LYS A 175 -10.04 18.89 59.22
C LYS A 175 -10.55 20.25 58.74
N LYS A 176 -10.44 20.52 57.44
CA LYS A 176 -10.93 21.77 56.83
C LYS A 176 -12.46 21.84 56.87
N LEU A 177 -13.15 20.78 56.46
CA LEU A 177 -14.61 20.70 56.40
C LEU A 177 -15.23 20.77 57.81
N ASN A 178 -14.73 19.96 58.76
CA ASN A 178 -15.23 19.97 60.15
C ASN A 178 -15.06 21.32 60.87
N ASN A 179 -14.13 22.17 60.43
CA ASN A 179 -13.96 23.51 60.98
C ASN A 179 -14.84 24.57 60.28
N SER A 180 -15.38 24.25 59.10
CA SER A 180 -16.17 25.16 58.26
C SER A 180 -17.67 24.86 58.26
N ASP A 181 -18.08 23.65 58.63
CA ASP A 181 -19.48 23.23 58.66
C ASP A 181 -20.23 23.58 59.94
N TYR A 182 -21.45 24.11 59.79
CA TYR A 182 -22.39 24.34 60.90
C TYR A 182 -23.08 23.05 61.37
N ILE A 183 -23.11 22.00 60.54
CA ILE A 183 -23.70 20.69 60.82
C ILE A 183 -22.64 19.63 60.54
N ASN A 184 -22.43 18.70 61.47
CA ASN A 184 -21.47 17.62 61.28
C ASN A 184 -22.07 16.54 60.35
N ASP A 185 -21.75 16.62 59.06
CA ASP A 185 -22.21 15.64 58.08
C ASP A 185 -21.55 14.28 58.28
N LYS A 186 -22.36 13.23 58.17
CA LYS A 186 -21.89 11.84 58.33
C LYS A 186 -21.06 11.37 57.13
N VAL A 187 -21.29 11.95 55.96
CA VAL A 187 -20.66 11.59 54.68
C VAL A 187 -20.47 12.86 53.85
N HIS A 188 -19.25 13.09 53.36
CA HIS A 188 -18.95 14.15 52.40
C HIS A 188 -18.87 13.59 50.98
N LEU A 189 -19.31 14.39 50.00
CA LEU A 189 -19.41 14.01 48.59
C LEU A 189 -18.41 14.81 47.77
N PHE A 190 -17.45 14.12 47.13
CA PHE A 190 -16.45 14.78 46.30
C PHE A 190 -16.65 14.49 44.82
N TYR A 191 -16.51 15.52 43.98
CA TYR A 191 -16.44 15.38 42.53
C TYR A 191 -15.22 16.11 41.95
N ALA A 192 -14.93 15.87 40.67
CA ALA A 192 -13.79 16.50 40.01
C ALA A 192 -14.21 17.24 38.73
N GLN A 193 -13.60 18.41 38.53
CA GLN A 193 -13.56 19.12 37.26
C GLN A 193 -12.21 18.86 36.59
N ILE A 194 -12.23 18.40 35.33
CA ILE A 194 -11.03 18.15 34.55
C ILE A 194 -10.90 19.20 33.46
N ARG A 195 -9.73 19.81 33.36
CA ARG A 195 -9.36 20.76 32.33
C ARG A 195 -8.09 20.31 31.60
N TYR A 196 -8.06 20.57 30.30
CA TYR A 196 -6.91 20.33 29.44
C TYR A 196 -6.73 21.51 28.48
N TYR A 197 -5.73 22.35 28.78
CA TYR A 197 -5.50 23.63 28.12
C TYR A 197 -6.80 24.43 27.95
N ASN A 198 -7.03 25.03 26.78
CA ASN A 198 -8.29 25.64 26.35
C ASN A 198 -9.13 24.69 25.47
N LYS A 199 -8.83 23.39 25.49
CA LYS A 199 -9.40 22.39 24.56
C LYS A 199 -10.52 21.58 25.17
N LEU A 200 -10.47 21.37 26.48
CA LEU A 200 -11.45 20.58 27.21
C LEU A 200 -11.60 21.13 28.63
N ASN A 201 -12.85 21.30 29.06
CA ASN A 201 -13.25 21.64 30.42
C ASN A 201 -14.52 20.86 30.72
N GLN A 202 -14.43 19.81 31.54
CA GLN A 202 -15.54 18.91 31.83
C GLN A 202 -15.70 18.72 33.33
N ILE A 203 -16.92 18.89 33.82
CA ILE A 203 -17.33 18.58 35.18
C ILE A 203 -18.09 17.24 35.16
N LYS A 204 -17.78 16.35 36.09
CA LYS A 204 -18.46 15.05 36.28
C LYS A 204 -19.01 14.96 37.70
N ASP A 205 -20.10 15.69 37.94
CA ASP A 205 -20.86 15.75 39.18
C ASP A 205 -21.50 14.41 39.58
N LYS A 206 -21.93 13.59 38.63
CA LYS A 206 -22.60 12.29 38.89
C LYS A 206 -21.70 11.16 39.40
N ILE A 207 -20.39 11.38 39.51
CA ILE A 207 -19.41 10.35 39.89
C ILE A 207 -18.78 10.80 41.21
N GLN A 208 -19.62 10.83 42.25
CA GLN A 208 -19.27 11.31 43.58
C GLN A 208 -18.50 10.24 44.36
N LEU A 209 -17.40 10.64 44.98
CA LEU A 209 -16.70 9.84 45.97
C LEU A 209 -17.34 10.10 47.33
N LYS A 210 -18.00 9.08 47.90
CA LYS A 210 -18.64 9.14 49.22
C LYS A 210 -17.62 8.82 50.31
N VAL A 211 -17.33 9.80 51.17
CA VAL A 211 -16.33 9.66 52.23
C VAL A 211 -16.99 9.86 53.59
N LYS A 212 -17.02 8.81 54.42
CA LYS A 212 -17.48 8.90 55.80
C LYS A 212 -16.62 9.89 56.57
N ASN A 213 -17.26 10.71 57.38
CA ASN A 213 -16.58 11.64 58.29
C ASN A 213 -15.97 10.93 59.50
N GLU A 214 -15.10 9.96 59.24
CA GLU A 214 -14.41 9.13 60.22
C GLU A 214 -12.93 9.03 59.83
N LEU A 215 -12.02 9.29 60.78
CA LEU A 215 -10.58 9.17 60.57
C LEU A 215 -10.11 7.72 60.77
N ARG A 216 -10.60 6.81 59.91
CA ARG A 216 -10.21 5.40 59.91
C ARG A 216 -9.89 4.91 58.50
N GLN A 217 -9.24 3.75 58.39
CA GLN A 217 -9.02 3.07 57.11
C GLN A 217 -10.01 1.90 57.00
N MET A 218 -10.90 1.94 56.01
CA MET A 218 -11.89 0.90 55.74
C MET A 218 -11.43 -0.11 54.68
N VAL A 219 -10.54 0.29 53.77
CA VAL A 219 -10.01 -0.57 52.71
C VAL A 219 -8.56 -0.93 53.00
N GLN A 220 -8.31 -2.22 53.26
CA GLN A 220 -6.98 -2.75 53.52
C GLN A 220 -6.32 -3.25 52.22
N PRO A 221 -5.03 -2.99 52.00
CA PRO A 221 -4.30 -3.53 50.86
C PRO A 221 -4.18 -5.05 50.96
N TYR A 222 -4.33 -5.76 49.85
CA TYR A 222 -4.13 -7.22 49.83
C TYR A 222 -2.70 -7.58 50.26
N MET A 223 -2.55 -8.41 51.30
CA MET A 223 -1.27 -9.01 51.68
C MET A 223 -1.01 -10.22 50.76
N GLY A 224 0.00 -10.14 49.90
CA GLY A 224 0.19 -11.09 48.79
C GLY A 224 0.87 -12.42 49.15
N ASN A 225 0.36 -13.52 48.60
CA ASN A 225 1.04 -14.34 47.57
C ASN A 225 0.10 -15.47 47.06
N ASN A 226 0.15 -15.72 45.74
CA ASN A 226 -0.43 -16.84 44.97
C ASN A 226 -1.90 -16.74 44.44
N PRO A 227 -2.20 -17.41 43.31
CA PRO A 227 -2.78 -16.82 42.09
C PRO A 227 -4.31 -16.67 42.09
N ALA A 228 -4.79 -15.78 41.23
CA ALA A 228 -6.17 -15.36 41.06
C ALA A 228 -7.19 -16.52 41.05
N LYS A 229 -8.05 -16.57 42.07
CA LYS A 229 -9.34 -17.27 42.03
C LYS A 229 -10.36 -16.35 41.38
N VAL A 230 -10.71 -16.66 40.13
CA VAL A 230 -11.81 -16.06 39.38
C VAL A 230 -13.13 -16.42 40.08
N GLY A 231 -13.90 -15.40 40.46
CA GLY A 231 -15.25 -15.58 41.01
C GLY A 231 -16.19 -16.22 40.00
N GLN A 232 -17.07 -17.11 40.49
CA GLN A 232 -18.12 -17.73 39.71
C GLN A 232 -19.05 -16.67 39.12
N VAL A 233 -18.88 -16.41 37.82
CA VAL A 233 -19.97 -15.98 36.94
C VAL A 233 -20.80 -17.22 36.66
N GLU A 234 -22.12 -17.13 36.72
CA GLU A 234 -23.02 -18.20 36.27
C GLU A 234 -22.53 -18.74 34.92
N SER A 235 -21.94 -19.92 34.95
CA SER A 235 -21.44 -20.59 33.77
C SER A 235 -22.64 -21.22 33.08
N LYS A 236 -23.26 -20.49 32.15
CA LYS A 236 -23.62 -21.18 30.91
C LYS A 236 -22.31 -21.68 30.35
N GLU A 237 -22.07 -22.99 30.36
CA GLU A 237 -20.98 -23.60 29.61
C GLU A 237 -21.07 -23.09 28.17
N LYS A 238 -20.31 -22.04 27.84
CA LYS A 238 -20.03 -21.73 26.43
C LYS A 238 -19.18 -22.89 25.96
N GLN A 239 -19.75 -23.73 25.12
CA GLN A 239 -19.01 -24.75 24.37
C GLN A 239 -17.69 -24.12 23.91
N ARG A 240 -16.56 -24.73 24.31
CA ARG A 240 -15.23 -24.28 23.88
C ARG A 240 -15.15 -24.42 22.37
N LYS A 241 -15.41 -23.33 21.64
CA LYS A 241 -15.29 -23.33 20.18
C LYS A 241 -13.86 -23.66 19.79
N LYS A 242 -13.69 -24.51 18.79
CA LYS A 242 -12.39 -24.91 18.27
C LYS A 242 -11.84 -23.84 17.33
N ALA A 243 -10.55 -23.52 17.47
CA ALA A 243 -9.86 -22.63 16.52
C ALA A 243 -9.67 -23.33 15.17
N VAL A 244 -10.01 -22.64 14.08
CA VAL A 244 -9.75 -23.09 12.71
C VAL A 244 -8.82 -22.09 12.03
N HIS A 245 -7.79 -22.60 11.36
CA HIS A 245 -6.81 -21.79 10.65
C HIS A 245 -7.00 -21.93 9.15
N PHE A 246 -7.07 -20.82 8.44
CA PHE A 246 -7.29 -20.75 7.01
C PHE A 246 -6.05 -20.22 6.30
N THR A 247 -5.79 -20.71 5.10
CA THR A 247 -4.74 -20.16 4.23
C THR A 247 -5.31 -19.84 2.85
N PHE A 248 -5.04 -18.64 2.36
CA PHE A 248 -5.52 -18.15 1.06
C PHE A 248 -4.34 -17.72 0.19
N GLY A 249 -4.24 -18.29 -1.01
CA GLY A 249 -3.48 -17.70 -2.10
C GLY A 249 -4.34 -16.68 -2.83
N VAL A 250 -3.94 -15.41 -2.87
CA VAL A 250 -4.69 -14.33 -3.54
C VAL A 250 -3.88 -13.85 -4.74
N PHE A 251 -4.46 -13.90 -5.94
CA PHE A 251 -3.77 -13.64 -7.20
C PHE A 251 -4.49 -12.52 -7.95
N LEU A 252 -3.83 -11.38 -8.09
CA LEU A 252 -4.37 -10.15 -8.66
C LEU A 252 -3.65 -9.84 -9.97
N ASP A 253 -4.34 -9.98 -11.10
CA ASP A 253 -3.71 -9.88 -12.42
C ASP A 253 -3.45 -8.43 -12.87
N GLY A 254 -2.57 -8.28 -13.86
CA GLY A 254 -2.24 -7.00 -14.49
C GLY A 254 -3.36 -6.48 -15.39
N THR A 255 -3.31 -5.20 -15.74
CA THR A 255 -4.33 -4.57 -16.60
C THR A 255 -4.51 -5.31 -17.92
N LEU A 256 -5.78 -5.51 -18.32
CA LEU A 256 -6.15 -6.26 -19.51
C LEU A 256 -5.63 -7.72 -19.52
N ASN A 257 -5.21 -8.28 -18.39
CA ASN A 257 -4.92 -9.71 -18.30
C ASN A 257 -6.07 -10.44 -17.62
N ASN A 258 -6.54 -11.51 -18.26
CA ASN A 258 -7.55 -12.38 -17.68
C ASN A 258 -7.32 -13.83 -18.12
N MET A 259 -7.06 -14.70 -17.16
CA MET A 259 -6.80 -16.12 -17.40
C MET A 259 -7.96 -16.81 -18.12
N TYR A 260 -9.21 -16.46 -17.81
CA TYR A 260 -10.38 -17.10 -18.41
C TYR A 260 -10.50 -16.75 -19.90
N ASP A 261 -10.25 -15.48 -20.25
CA ASP A 261 -10.24 -15.00 -21.63
C ASP A 261 -9.13 -15.68 -22.44
N THR A 262 -7.91 -15.75 -21.88
CA THR A 262 -6.79 -16.46 -22.49
C THR A 262 -7.10 -17.95 -22.71
N GLU A 263 -7.65 -18.64 -21.70
CA GLU A 263 -7.99 -20.07 -21.81
C GLU A 263 -9.05 -20.32 -22.89
N LEU A 264 -10.09 -19.47 -22.95
CA LEU A 264 -11.12 -19.55 -23.99
C LEU A 264 -10.52 -19.34 -25.38
N ARG A 265 -9.73 -18.28 -25.56
CA ARG A 265 -9.10 -17.95 -26.85
C ARG A 265 -8.17 -19.07 -27.33
N GLN A 266 -7.32 -19.61 -26.44
CA GLN A 266 -6.46 -20.74 -26.76
C GLN A 266 -7.27 -21.97 -27.20
N TYR A 267 -8.40 -22.24 -26.54
CA TYR A 267 -9.28 -23.34 -26.91
C TYR A 267 -9.98 -23.10 -28.26
N ALA A 268 -10.44 -21.89 -28.52
CA ALA A 268 -11.01 -21.47 -29.80
C ALA A 268 -10.00 -21.69 -30.96
N GLU A 269 -8.73 -21.37 -30.74
CA GLU A 269 -7.62 -21.61 -31.68
C GLU A 269 -7.24 -23.10 -31.82
N GLY A 270 -7.87 -24.01 -31.08
CA GLY A 270 -7.58 -25.44 -31.11
C GLY A 270 -6.31 -25.84 -30.36
N LYS A 271 -5.76 -24.96 -29.51
CA LYS A 271 -4.64 -25.32 -28.62
C LYS A 271 -5.15 -26.26 -27.51
N LYS A 272 -4.31 -27.21 -27.12
CA LYS A 272 -4.59 -28.08 -25.98
C LYS A 272 -4.46 -27.29 -24.68
N VAL A 273 -5.58 -26.87 -24.10
CA VAL A 273 -5.64 -26.21 -22.80
C VAL A 273 -5.71 -27.27 -21.69
N VAL A 274 -4.71 -27.32 -20.82
CA VAL A 274 -4.61 -28.31 -19.74
C VAL A 274 -4.90 -27.62 -18.40
N ASN A 275 -5.57 -28.33 -17.47
CA ASN A 275 -5.93 -27.82 -16.14
C ASN A 275 -6.72 -26.50 -16.20
N THR A 276 -7.76 -26.43 -17.03
CA THR A 276 -8.61 -25.23 -17.16
C THR A 276 -9.21 -24.84 -15.82
N SER A 277 -9.37 -23.54 -15.60
CA SER A 277 -9.84 -23.00 -14.31
C SER A 277 -11.33 -22.71 -14.29
N GLY A 278 -12.00 -22.89 -15.43
CA GLY A 278 -13.43 -22.62 -15.59
C GLY A 278 -13.97 -22.80 -17.01
N LEU A 279 -13.17 -23.23 -17.98
CA LEU A 279 -13.64 -23.46 -19.35
C LEU A 279 -14.60 -24.67 -19.42
N GLY A 280 -15.85 -24.43 -19.80
CA GLY A 280 -16.85 -25.49 -19.99
C GLY A 280 -17.83 -25.28 -21.14
N VAL A 281 -17.43 -24.48 -22.13
CA VAL A 281 -18.15 -24.30 -23.39
C VAL A 281 -17.61 -25.25 -24.46
N SER A 282 -18.39 -25.53 -25.51
CA SER A 282 -17.89 -26.26 -26.68
C SER A 282 -16.85 -25.43 -27.44
N GLN A 283 -16.01 -26.08 -28.27
CA GLN A 283 -15.03 -25.34 -29.06
C GLN A 283 -15.69 -24.38 -30.06
N SER A 284 -16.84 -24.76 -30.64
CA SER A 284 -17.60 -23.87 -31.53
C SER A 284 -18.10 -22.62 -30.79
N GLN A 285 -18.66 -22.80 -29.59
CA GLN A 285 -19.07 -21.67 -28.75
C GLN A 285 -17.88 -20.80 -28.37
N ALA A 286 -16.71 -21.39 -28.09
CA ALA A 286 -15.51 -20.61 -27.78
C ALA A 286 -15.05 -19.75 -28.96
N VAL A 287 -15.17 -20.25 -30.19
CA VAL A 287 -14.90 -19.47 -31.40
C VAL A 287 -15.88 -18.30 -31.52
N ASP A 288 -17.18 -18.55 -31.32
CA ASP A 288 -18.21 -17.51 -31.41
C ASP A 288 -17.99 -16.42 -30.35
N ILE A 289 -17.75 -16.82 -29.09
CA ILE A 289 -17.48 -15.91 -27.97
C ILE A 289 -16.20 -15.10 -28.22
N TYR A 290 -15.13 -15.74 -28.73
CA TYR A 290 -13.89 -15.03 -29.05
C TYR A 290 -14.06 -14.03 -30.20
N GLN A 291 -14.90 -14.34 -31.19
CA GLN A 291 -15.23 -13.41 -32.27
C GLN A 291 -16.08 -12.23 -31.80
N ASP A 292 -16.94 -12.43 -30.80
CA ASP A 292 -17.83 -11.39 -30.25
C ASP A 292 -17.10 -10.45 -29.29
N HIS A 293 -16.28 -10.99 -28.38
CA HIS A 293 -15.65 -10.22 -27.29
C HIS A 293 -14.15 -9.98 -27.44
N GLY A 294 -13.47 -10.74 -28.30
CA GLY A 294 -12.06 -10.57 -28.59
C GLY A 294 -11.79 -9.45 -29.59
N ASP A 295 -10.51 -9.20 -29.87
CA ASP A 295 -10.08 -8.25 -30.89
C ASP A 295 -8.99 -8.89 -31.78
N PRO A 296 -9.33 -9.89 -32.62
CA PRO A 296 -8.35 -10.61 -33.43
C PRO A 296 -7.64 -9.73 -34.48
N ASN A 297 -8.16 -8.53 -34.75
CA ASN A 297 -7.59 -7.61 -35.76
C ASN A 297 -6.75 -6.49 -35.12
N GLY A 298 -7.28 -5.81 -34.10
CA GLY A 298 -6.60 -4.72 -33.39
C GLY A 298 -5.67 -5.21 -32.27
N MET A 299 -5.94 -6.42 -31.78
CA MET A 299 -5.22 -7.13 -30.73
C MET A 299 -5.04 -6.34 -29.43
N GLN A 300 -6.09 -5.61 -29.03
CA GLN A 300 -6.05 -4.75 -27.86
C GLN A 300 -6.84 -5.30 -26.65
N SER A 301 -7.49 -6.46 -26.78
CA SER A 301 -8.34 -7.05 -25.74
C SER A 301 -7.56 -7.97 -24.78
N SER A 302 -8.20 -8.39 -23.69
CA SER A 302 -7.62 -9.36 -22.77
C SER A 302 -7.51 -10.76 -23.37
N TYR A 303 -8.33 -11.09 -24.36
CA TYR A 303 -8.31 -12.38 -25.03
C TYR A 303 -6.99 -12.60 -25.77
N GLU A 304 -6.34 -11.55 -26.30
CA GLU A 304 -5.09 -11.66 -27.06
C GLU A 304 -3.83 -11.82 -26.21
N ASN A 305 -3.94 -11.73 -24.88
CA ASN A 305 -2.83 -11.96 -23.96
C ASN A 305 -2.67 -13.45 -23.64
N ASP A 306 -1.43 -13.91 -23.40
CA ASP A 306 -1.16 -15.21 -22.78
C ASP A 306 -1.29 -15.09 -21.25
N LEU A 307 -1.14 -16.21 -20.53
CA LEU A 307 -1.19 -16.23 -19.09
C LEU A 307 -0.07 -15.39 -18.46
N SER A 308 -0.44 -14.53 -17.53
CA SER A 308 0.49 -13.82 -16.67
C SER A 308 1.09 -14.75 -15.60
N ASN A 309 2.19 -14.31 -14.99
CA ASN A 309 2.83 -15.06 -13.90
C ASN A 309 1.92 -15.25 -12.68
N PRO A 310 1.12 -14.25 -12.22
CA PRO A 310 0.09 -14.50 -11.21
C PRO A 310 -0.94 -15.57 -11.60
N ALA A 311 -1.42 -15.59 -12.85
CA ALA A 311 -2.36 -16.61 -13.32
C ALA A 311 -1.72 -18.02 -13.33
N ILE A 312 -0.46 -18.12 -13.77
CA ILE A 312 0.28 -19.39 -13.75
C ILE A 312 0.50 -19.88 -12.30
N LEU A 313 0.84 -18.98 -11.37
CA LEU A 313 0.99 -19.32 -9.96
C LEU A 313 -0.35 -19.74 -9.34
N TYR A 314 -1.46 -19.09 -9.68
CA TYR A 314 -2.81 -19.49 -9.24
C TYR A 314 -3.11 -20.93 -9.64
N LYS A 315 -2.91 -21.27 -10.92
CA LYS A 315 -3.15 -22.62 -11.46
C LYS A 315 -2.35 -23.70 -10.73
N ASN A 316 -1.15 -23.36 -10.25
CA ASN A 316 -0.23 -24.25 -9.57
C ASN A 316 -0.23 -24.11 -8.04
N TYR A 317 -1.09 -23.26 -7.47
CA TYR A 317 -1.26 -23.16 -6.02
C TYR A 317 -2.06 -24.35 -5.50
N ILE A 318 -1.48 -25.09 -4.55
CA ILE A 318 -2.09 -26.29 -3.97
C ILE A 318 -3.28 -25.85 -3.13
N SER A 319 -4.50 -26.08 -3.62
CA SER A 319 -5.74 -25.92 -2.85
C SER A 319 -6.09 -27.25 -2.19
N LYS A 320 -6.46 -27.24 -0.90
CA LYS A 320 -6.77 -28.45 -0.15
C LYS A 320 -7.78 -28.17 0.96
N LEU A 321 -9.00 -28.66 0.76
CA LEU A 321 -10.17 -28.36 1.60
C LEU A 321 -9.99 -28.85 3.04
N GLU A 322 -9.42 -30.03 3.23
CA GLU A 322 -9.21 -30.64 4.55
C GLU A 322 -8.22 -29.82 5.40
N GLU A 323 -7.31 -29.10 4.74
CA GLU A 323 -6.33 -28.20 5.36
C GLU A 323 -6.79 -26.74 5.36
N LYS A 324 -8.06 -26.48 5.00
CA LYS A 324 -8.66 -25.13 4.92
C LYS A 324 -7.80 -24.16 4.10
N ARG A 325 -7.27 -24.67 2.99
CA ARG A 325 -6.37 -23.95 2.09
C ARG A 325 -7.06 -23.71 0.76
N PHE A 326 -7.21 -22.45 0.40
CA PHE A 326 -7.98 -21.98 -0.75
C PHE A 326 -7.15 -21.05 -1.63
N ARG A 327 -7.67 -20.74 -2.81
CA ARG A 327 -7.07 -19.78 -3.75
C ARG A 327 -8.16 -18.89 -4.36
N VAL A 328 -7.83 -17.63 -4.61
CA VAL A 328 -8.71 -16.62 -5.20
C VAL A 328 -7.96 -15.96 -6.36
N TYR A 329 -8.57 -15.98 -7.54
CA TYR A 329 -8.07 -15.25 -8.71
C TYR A 329 -9.00 -14.09 -9.05
N ILE A 330 -8.41 -12.92 -9.27
CA ILE A 330 -9.12 -11.72 -9.73
C ILE A 330 -8.45 -11.26 -11.03
N GLY A 331 -9.26 -11.14 -12.08
CA GLY A 331 -8.84 -10.61 -13.37
C GLY A 331 -8.32 -9.17 -13.29
N GLY A 332 -7.54 -8.80 -14.30
CA GLY A 332 -6.96 -7.50 -14.45
C GLY A 332 -7.97 -6.36 -14.50
N ILE A 333 -7.53 -5.18 -14.08
CA ILE A 333 -8.32 -3.94 -14.30
C ILE A 333 -8.59 -3.79 -15.81
N GLY A 334 -9.82 -3.43 -16.16
CA GLY A 334 -10.30 -3.39 -17.55
C GLY A 334 -10.79 -4.73 -18.10
N THR A 335 -10.93 -5.77 -17.26
CA THR A 335 -11.47 -7.09 -17.66
C THR A 335 -12.63 -7.49 -16.75
N ASN A 336 -13.62 -8.19 -17.31
CA ASN A 336 -14.89 -8.46 -16.63
C ASN A 336 -15.28 -9.95 -16.56
N THR A 337 -14.61 -10.80 -17.33
CA THR A 337 -14.86 -12.25 -17.32
C THR A 337 -14.45 -12.85 -15.98
N ALA A 338 -15.41 -13.45 -15.28
CA ALA A 338 -15.18 -14.18 -14.03
C ALA A 338 -16.35 -15.12 -13.76
N PRO A 339 -16.10 -16.30 -13.16
CA PRO A 339 -17.18 -17.16 -12.71
C PRO A 339 -17.94 -16.52 -11.54
N LYS A 340 -19.17 -16.96 -11.31
CA LYS A 340 -19.98 -16.51 -10.15
C LYS A 340 -19.30 -16.81 -8.81
N ASN A 341 -18.53 -17.89 -8.74
CA ASN A 341 -17.76 -18.32 -7.58
C ASN A 341 -16.40 -18.86 -8.01
N GLN A 342 -15.39 -18.71 -7.15
CA GLN A 342 -14.08 -19.30 -7.38
C GLN A 342 -14.18 -20.81 -7.62
N GLY A 343 -13.46 -21.30 -8.64
CA GLY A 343 -13.43 -22.72 -9.01
C GLY A 343 -14.66 -23.25 -9.75
N GLN A 344 -15.63 -22.41 -10.11
CA GLN A 344 -16.75 -22.82 -10.97
C GLN A 344 -16.43 -22.68 -12.45
N THR A 345 -17.12 -23.49 -13.25
CA THR A 345 -17.16 -23.39 -14.71
C THR A 345 -17.92 -22.13 -15.13
N LEU A 346 -17.40 -21.42 -16.12
CA LEU A 346 -18.04 -20.27 -16.76
C LEU A 346 -19.09 -20.75 -17.77
N LEU A 347 -20.22 -20.05 -17.76
CA LEU A 347 -21.24 -20.13 -18.81
C LEU A 347 -20.92 -19.11 -19.92
N PRO A 348 -21.48 -19.26 -21.13
CA PRO A 348 -21.27 -18.31 -22.23
C PRO A 348 -21.48 -16.84 -21.82
N GLU A 349 -22.51 -16.55 -21.02
CA GLU A 349 -22.82 -15.20 -20.53
C GLU A 349 -21.85 -14.63 -19.49
N ASP A 350 -20.94 -15.44 -18.95
CA ASP A 350 -19.92 -14.99 -18.01
C ASP A 350 -18.71 -14.36 -18.74
N TYR A 351 -18.54 -14.64 -20.04
CA TYR A 351 -17.55 -13.99 -20.91
C TYR A 351 -18.05 -12.63 -21.37
N LYS A 352 -17.18 -11.63 -21.31
CA LYS A 352 -17.56 -10.23 -21.48
C LYS A 352 -16.50 -9.45 -22.25
N ASP A 353 -16.94 -8.34 -22.81
CA ASP A 353 -16.06 -7.33 -23.40
C ASP A 353 -15.14 -6.69 -22.36
N ASN A 354 -14.01 -6.18 -22.85
CA ASN A 354 -13.17 -5.26 -22.10
C ASN A 354 -13.80 -3.87 -22.03
N ASP A 355 -13.84 -3.29 -20.84
CA ASP A 355 -14.25 -1.90 -20.67
C ASP A 355 -13.04 -0.97 -20.82
N PHE A 356 -12.77 -0.53 -22.06
CA PHE A 356 -11.67 0.40 -22.38
C PHE A 356 -11.99 1.86 -22.01
N ILE A 357 -13.27 2.23 -21.91
CA ILE A 357 -13.76 3.59 -21.62
C ILE A 357 -14.58 3.55 -20.33
N GLU A 358 -13.91 3.65 -19.19
CA GLU A 358 -14.61 3.80 -17.90
C GLU A 358 -15.20 5.22 -17.80
N GLY A 359 -16.54 5.31 -17.76
CA GLY A 359 -17.25 6.56 -17.50
C GLY A 359 -17.00 7.08 -16.07
N PRO A 360 -17.31 8.36 -15.79
CA PRO A 360 -16.96 9.06 -14.54
C PRO A 360 -17.57 8.51 -13.23
N ALA A 361 -18.32 7.40 -13.27
CA ALA A 361 -19.02 6.82 -12.12
C ALA A 361 -18.26 5.66 -11.43
N PHE A 362 -17.30 5.00 -12.10
CA PHE A 362 -16.41 4.00 -11.50
C PHE A 362 -15.02 4.20 -12.11
N GLY A 363 -14.07 4.64 -11.29
CA GLY A 363 -13.02 5.57 -11.73
C GLY A 363 -11.74 4.96 -12.30
N MET A 364 -11.16 5.68 -13.26
CA MET A 364 -9.77 5.53 -13.70
C MET A 364 -8.81 5.64 -12.49
N GLY A 365 -7.84 4.73 -12.40
CA GLY A 365 -6.77 4.78 -11.39
C GLY A 365 -7.06 3.97 -10.11
N SER A 366 -6.98 4.62 -8.95
CA SER A 366 -7.07 3.99 -7.62
C SER A 366 -8.39 3.25 -7.37
N SER A 367 -9.51 3.68 -7.98
CA SER A 367 -10.82 3.04 -7.82
C SER A 367 -10.83 1.60 -8.37
N GLY A 368 -10.27 1.35 -9.55
CA GLY A 368 -10.16 -0.01 -10.11
C GLY A 368 -9.28 -0.94 -9.25
N ILE A 369 -8.24 -0.41 -8.61
CA ILE A 369 -7.42 -1.15 -7.64
C ILE A 369 -8.24 -1.52 -6.39
N MET A 370 -8.94 -0.55 -5.81
CA MET A 370 -9.78 -0.76 -4.63
C MET A 370 -10.90 -1.77 -4.92
N ASP A 371 -11.52 -1.73 -6.11
CA ASP A 371 -12.56 -2.66 -6.53
C ASP A 371 -12.06 -4.10 -6.67
N ASN A 372 -10.88 -4.30 -7.27
CA ASN A 372 -10.28 -5.63 -7.35
C ASN A 372 -9.91 -6.19 -5.96
N VAL A 373 -9.40 -5.36 -5.05
CA VAL A 373 -9.15 -5.76 -3.65
C VAL A 373 -10.45 -6.10 -2.93
N LYS A 374 -11.52 -5.32 -3.15
CA LYS A 374 -12.85 -5.60 -2.62
C LYS A 374 -13.40 -6.93 -3.11
N LYS A 375 -13.32 -7.22 -4.41
CA LYS A 375 -13.71 -8.52 -4.99
C LYS A 375 -12.92 -9.67 -4.35
N ALA A 376 -11.60 -9.54 -4.21
CA ALA A 376 -10.77 -10.55 -3.54
C ALA A 376 -11.21 -10.81 -2.08
N ILE A 377 -11.47 -9.76 -1.31
CA ILE A 377 -11.91 -9.89 0.09
C ILE A 377 -13.30 -10.55 0.17
N LEU A 378 -14.22 -10.21 -0.73
CA LEU A 378 -15.55 -10.84 -0.80
C LEU A 378 -15.46 -12.34 -1.04
N ASP A 379 -14.61 -12.78 -1.96
CA ASP A 379 -14.38 -14.20 -2.24
C ASP A 379 -13.73 -14.93 -1.06
N VAL A 380 -12.76 -14.31 -0.39
CA VAL A 380 -12.17 -14.85 0.84
C VAL A 380 -13.25 -15.04 1.92
N VAL A 381 -14.10 -14.03 2.15
CA VAL A 381 -15.17 -14.11 3.15
C VAL A 381 -16.20 -15.17 2.76
N LYS A 382 -16.50 -15.32 1.46
CA LYS A 382 -17.39 -16.37 0.97
C LYS A 382 -16.87 -17.76 1.33
N GLU A 383 -15.61 -18.04 1.05
CA GLU A 383 -14.97 -19.31 1.41
C GLU A 383 -14.95 -19.53 2.93
N LEU A 384 -14.61 -18.50 3.71
CA LEU A 384 -14.64 -18.58 5.17
C LEU A 384 -16.03 -18.96 5.70
N LYS A 385 -17.08 -18.32 5.19
CA LYS A 385 -18.47 -18.57 5.60
C LYS A 385 -18.93 -20.00 5.29
N VAL A 386 -18.57 -20.52 4.13
CA VAL A 386 -18.94 -21.88 3.70
C VAL A 386 -18.18 -22.94 4.52
N ASN A 387 -16.97 -22.61 4.96
CA ASN A 387 -16.04 -23.59 5.53
C ASN A 387 -15.86 -23.51 7.06
N ILE A 388 -16.72 -22.77 7.77
CA ILE A 388 -16.70 -22.67 9.24
C ILE A 388 -18.06 -23.02 9.86
N SER A 389 -18.07 -23.84 10.92
CA SER A 389 -19.27 -24.04 11.75
C SER A 389 -19.32 -22.99 12.85
N LYS A 390 -20.23 -22.01 12.74
CA LYS A 390 -20.34 -20.91 13.73
C LYS A 390 -20.70 -21.40 15.13
N GLU A 391 -21.34 -22.56 15.24
CA GLU A 391 -21.75 -23.15 16.51
C GLU A 391 -20.55 -23.76 17.25
N ARG A 392 -19.63 -24.39 16.52
CA ARG A 392 -18.55 -25.23 17.09
C ARG A 392 -17.16 -24.63 16.95
N GLU A 393 -16.97 -23.67 16.06
CA GLU A 393 -15.67 -23.19 15.61
C GLU A 393 -15.58 -21.66 15.61
N TYR A 394 -14.35 -21.17 15.68
CA TYR A 394 -14.03 -19.76 15.45
C TYR A 394 -12.78 -19.63 14.57
N ILE A 395 -12.64 -18.49 13.90
CA ILE A 395 -11.46 -18.22 13.05
C ILE A 395 -10.29 -17.88 13.97
N GLY A 396 -9.30 -18.78 14.04
CA GLY A 396 -8.06 -18.55 14.77
C GLY A 396 -7.10 -17.67 13.97
N THR A 397 -6.66 -18.14 12.80
CA THR A 397 -5.72 -17.39 11.95
C THR A 397 -6.12 -17.45 10.49
N ILE A 398 -6.06 -16.33 9.79
CA ILE A 398 -6.14 -16.25 8.33
C ILE A 398 -4.75 -15.91 7.81
N THR A 399 -4.15 -16.83 7.05
CA THR A 399 -2.85 -16.63 6.42
C THR A 399 -3.02 -16.30 4.94
N PHE A 400 -2.40 -15.23 4.47
CA PHE A 400 -2.41 -14.82 3.06
C PHE A 400 -1.04 -14.99 2.40
N ASP A 401 -1.03 -15.59 1.21
CA ASP A 401 0.04 -15.47 0.22
C ASP A 401 -0.50 -14.66 -0.96
N VAL A 402 0.03 -13.46 -1.18
CA VAL A 402 -0.55 -12.50 -2.12
C VAL A 402 0.39 -12.35 -3.31
N PHE A 403 -0.16 -12.40 -4.52
CA PHE A 403 0.58 -12.23 -5.75
C PHE A 403 -0.08 -11.20 -6.63
N GLY A 404 0.73 -10.44 -7.38
CA GLY A 404 0.18 -9.57 -8.40
C GLY A 404 1.18 -9.08 -9.43
N PHE A 405 0.67 -8.59 -10.55
CA PHE A 405 1.46 -8.04 -11.65
C PHE A 405 0.94 -6.64 -12.02
N SER A 406 1.82 -5.67 -12.29
CA SER A 406 1.43 -4.34 -12.76
C SER A 406 0.50 -3.60 -11.78
N ARG A 407 -0.66 -3.13 -12.21
CA ARG A 407 -1.72 -2.63 -11.33
C ARG A 407 -2.27 -3.70 -10.37
N GLY A 408 -2.23 -4.98 -10.75
CA GLY A 408 -2.48 -6.10 -9.84
C GLY A 408 -1.45 -6.21 -8.72
N ALA A 409 -0.19 -5.81 -8.94
CA ALA A 409 0.81 -5.71 -7.88
C ALA A 409 0.51 -4.53 -6.94
N ALA A 410 0.04 -3.40 -7.47
CA ALA A 410 -0.45 -2.30 -6.64
C ALA A 410 -1.68 -2.73 -5.82
N ALA A 411 -2.60 -3.49 -6.42
CA ALA A 411 -3.72 -4.13 -5.72
C ALA A 411 -3.25 -5.12 -4.66
N ALA A 412 -2.20 -5.90 -4.90
CA ALA A 412 -1.64 -6.81 -3.90
C ALA A 412 -1.09 -6.05 -2.68
N ARG A 413 -0.39 -4.94 -2.92
CA ARG A 413 0.11 -4.05 -1.85
C ARG A 413 -1.06 -3.38 -1.10
N HIS A 414 -2.06 -2.90 -1.81
CA HIS A 414 -3.28 -2.33 -1.20
C HIS A 414 -4.09 -3.38 -0.43
N PHE A 415 -4.16 -4.64 -0.91
CA PHE A 415 -4.77 -5.75 -0.18
C PHE A 415 -4.09 -5.94 1.17
N VAL A 416 -2.75 -5.95 1.21
CA VAL A 416 -2.00 -6.00 2.47
C VAL A 416 -2.34 -4.80 3.35
N HIS A 417 -2.40 -3.60 2.80
CA HIS A 417 -2.82 -2.40 3.53
C HIS A 417 -4.17 -2.59 4.24
N VAL A 418 -5.18 -3.09 3.51
CA VAL A 418 -6.55 -3.27 4.02
C VAL A 418 -6.62 -4.38 5.07
N VAL A 419 -6.12 -5.59 4.77
CA VAL A 419 -6.27 -6.75 5.68
C VAL A 419 -5.39 -6.67 6.92
N THR A 420 -4.47 -5.71 6.98
CA THR A 420 -3.63 -5.41 8.16
C THR A 420 -3.92 -4.04 8.76
N HIS A 421 -5.04 -3.42 8.38
CA HIS A 421 -5.43 -2.11 8.90
C HIS A 421 -5.90 -2.25 10.36
N PRO A 422 -5.46 -1.36 11.28
CA PRO A 422 -5.99 -1.32 12.64
C PRO A 422 -7.47 -0.88 12.65
N PRO A 423 -8.17 -0.93 13.80
CA PRO A 423 -9.50 -0.36 13.92
C PRO A 423 -9.46 1.14 13.60
N TYR A 424 -10.50 1.63 12.94
CA TYR A 424 -10.57 3.01 12.47
C TYR A 424 -12.02 3.50 12.54
N ASN A 425 -12.21 4.82 12.56
CA ASN A 425 -13.55 5.40 12.41
C ASN A 425 -13.86 5.59 10.92
N PRO A 426 -15.07 5.26 10.46
CA PRO A 426 -15.43 5.46 9.06
C PRO A 426 -15.44 6.95 8.70
N THR A 427 -15.27 7.26 7.42
CA THR A 427 -15.29 8.63 6.92
C THR A 427 -16.75 9.09 6.79
N VAL A 428 -17.12 10.18 7.46
CA VAL A 428 -18.50 10.70 7.48
C VAL A 428 -18.55 12.08 6.82
N TYR A 429 -19.38 12.23 5.79
CA TYR A 429 -19.69 13.50 5.14
C TYR A 429 -21.13 13.90 5.42
N HIS A 430 -21.35 15.12 5.92
CA HIS A 430 -22.69 15.68 6.12
C HIS A 430 -23.04 16.69 5.02
N ARG A 431 -23.84 16.29 4.03
CA ARG A 431 -24.37 17.20 3.00
C ARG A 431 -25.80 17.61 3.38
N LYS A 432 -25.95 18.69 4.16
CA LYS A 432 -27.24 19.18 4.72
C LYS A 432 -27.96 18.10 5.57
N LYS A 433 -28.97 18.50 6.37
CA LYS A 433 -29.63 17.68 7.41
C LYS A 433 -30.27 16.34 6.94
N ARG A 434 -30.24 15.99 5.65
CA ARG A 434 -30.88 14.78 5.10
C ARG A 434 -29.98 13.84 4.28
N ASP A 435 -28.72 14.21 3.95
CA ASP A 435 -27.80 13.35 3.19
C ASP A 435 -26.45 13.17 3.92
N THR A 436 -26.42 12.31 4.93
CA THR A 436 -25.17 11.81 5.52
C THR A 436 -24.62 10.66 4.67
N LEU A 437 -23.35 10.74 4.29
CA LEU A 437 -22.61 9.67 3.59
C LEU A 437 -21.53 9.12 4.53
N VAL A 438 -21.61 7.81 4.82
CA VAL A 438 -20.61 7.09 5.64
C VAL A 438 -19.84 6.16 4.72
N LEU A 439 -18.51 6.22 4.74
CA LEU A 439 -17.62 5.44 3.88
C LEU A 439 -16.61 4.62 4.70
N ASP A 440 -16.26 3.43 4.21
CA ASP A 440 -15.16 2.62 4.74
C ASP A 440 -13.77 3.11 4.26
N LEU A 441 -12.72 2.36 4.60
CA LEU A 441 -11.33 2.65 4.21
C LEU A 441 -11.11 2.65 2.69
N GLN A 442 -11.94 1.91 1.94
CA GLN A 442 -11.87 1.76 0.49
C GLN A 442 -12.93 2.63 -0.21
N ASN A 443 -13.47 3.65 0.47
CA ASN A 443 -14.53 4.53 -0.02
C ASN A 443 -15.86 3.84 -0.37
N ASN A 444 -16.10 2.62 0.12
CA ASN A 444 -17.40 1.96 -0.05
C ASN A 444 -18.43 2.57 0.89
N LYS A 445 -19.65 2.77 0.39
CA LYS A 445 -20.76 3.26 1.20
C LYS A 445 -21.13 2.25 2.29
N LEU A 446 -21.19 2.73 3.53
CA LEU A 446 -21.66 2.01 4.71
C LEU A 446 -23.08 2.44 5.10
N PRO A 447 -23.86 1.57 5.76
CA PRO A 447 -25.12 1.96 6.41
C PRO A 447 -24.91 3.08 7.43
N LEU A 448 -25.89 3.97 7.60
CA LEU A 448 -25.85 5.08 8.58
C LEU A 448 -25.61 4.60 10.02
N SER A 449 -25.94 3.35 10.34
CA SER A 449 -25.68 2.75 11.64
C SER A 449 -24.19 2.65 11.99
N TYR A 450 -23.29 2.84 11.02
CA TYR A 450 -21.84 2.90 11.23
C TYR A 450 -21.32 4.31 11.53
N GLU A 451 -22.13 5.36 11.41
CA GLU A 451 -21.72 6.77 11.63
C GLU A 451 -21.00 6.98 12.98
N TYR A 452 -21.44 6.27 14.01
CA TYR A 452 -20.92 6.38 15.38
C TYR A 452 -20.21 5.10 15.84
N LYS A 453 -19.86 4.19 14.93
CA LYS A 453 -19.18 2.93 15.25
C LYS A 453 -17.73 2.97 14.80
N THR A 454 -16.87 2.40 15.62
CA THR A 454 -15.50 2.06 15.20
C THR A 454 -15.53 0.78 14.38
N MET A 455 -14.87 0.80 13.22
CA MET A 455 -14.68 -0.35 12.35
C MET A 455 -13.72 -1.36 13.01
N PRO A 456 -13.95 -2.67 12.87
CA PRO A 456 -13.06 -3.70 13.43
C PRO A 456 -11.65 -3.67 12.79
N HIS A 457 -10.72 -4.41 13.39
CA HIS A 457 -9.42 -4.72 12.77
C HIS A 457 -9.61 -5.35 11.39
N PHE A 458 -8.59 -5.25 10.53
CA PHE A 458 -8.52 -5.91 9.21
C PHE A 458 -9.40 -5.26 8.13
N GLY A 459 -9.72 -3.97 8.24
CA GLY A 459 -10.38 -3.22 7.17
C GLY A 459 -11.73 -3.82 6.76
N LEU A 460 -11.99 -3.84 5.45
CA LEU A 460 -13.19 -4.46 4.87
C LEU A 460 -13.33 -5.95 5.24
N LEU A 461 -12.22 -6.70 5.33
CA LEU A 461 -12.26 -8.10 5.75
C LEU A 461 -12.87 -8.20 7.15
N GLY A 462 -12.35 -7.43 8.11
CA GLY A 462 -12.88 -7.39 9.47
C GLY A 462 -14.35 -7.02 9.55
N GLN A 463 -14.76 -5.99 8.79
CA GLN A 463 -16.15 -5.57 8.71
C GLN A 463 -17.04 -6.74 8.29
N LEU A 464 -16.70 -7.39 7.17
CA LEU A 464 -17.50 -8.47 6.63
C LEU A 464 -17.51 -9.69 7.56
N LEU A 465 -16.40 -10.01 8.23
CA LEU A 465 -16.38 -11.07 9.24
C LEU A 465 -17.30 -10.75 10.42
N GLN A 466 -17.33 -9.50 10.88
CA GLN A 466 -18.19 -9.04 11.96
C GLN A 466 -19.67 -9.11 11.56
N GLU A 467 -20.03 -8.58 10.39
CA GLU A 467 -21.41 -8.61 9.87
C GLU A 467 -21.92 -10.03 9.66
N ASN A 468 -21.03 -10.97 9.33
CA ASN A 468 -21.37 -12.38 9.19
C ASN A 468 -21.29 -13.16 10.52
N GLY A 469 -20.96 -12.51 11.65
CA GLY A 469 -20.89 -13.15 12.97
C GLY A 469 -19.80 -14.22 13.09
N ILE A 470 -18.70 -14.06 12.35
CA ILE A 470 -17.57 -15.01 12.32
C ILE A 470 -16.23 -14.36 12.73
N LEU A 471 -16.24 -13.07 13.09
CA LEU A 471 -15.10 -12.40 13.72
C LEU A 471 -15.04 -12.75 15.21
N ASP A 472 -13.91 -13.29 15.66
CA ASP A 472 -13.64 -13.56 17.08
C ASP A 472 -12.55 -12.61 17.60
N ALA A 473 -12.54 -12.33 18.90
CA ALA A 473 -11.51 -11.48 19.51
C ALA A 473 -10.09 -12.08 19.40
N GLN A 474 -9.99 -13.40 19.21
CA GLN A 474 -8.73 -14.12 18.99
C GLN A 474 -8.34 -14.24 17.52
N THR A 475 -9.16 -13.76 16.59
CA THR A 475 -8.86 -13.83 15.15
C THR A 475 -7.59 -13.04 14.82
N GLN A 476 -6.64 -13.70 14.17
CA GLN A 476 -5.40 -13.10 13.69
C GLN A 476 -5.34 -13.14 12.17
N VAL A 477 -4.82 -12.08 11.56
CA VAL A 477 -4.48 -12.04 10.13
C VAL A 477 -2.97 -11.97 9.97
N LYS A 478 -2.43 -12.83 9.11
CA LYS A 478 -1.00 -12.90 8.79
C LYS A 478 -0.81 -12.89 7.29
N VAL A 479 -0.08 -11.92 6.76
CA VAL A 479 0.42 -11.97 5.38
C VAL A 479 1.77 -12.66 5.39
N ARG A 480 1.83 -13.93 4.96
CA ARG A 480 3.05 -14.74 4.98
C ARG A 480 4.00 -14.35 3.85
N PHE A 481 3.47 -14.09 2.66
CA PHE A 481 4.28 -13.84 1.48
C PHE A 481 3.58 -12.86 0.54
N VAL A 482 4.36 -11.97 -0.08
CA VAL A 482 3.92 -11.12 -1.18
C VAL A 482 4.89 -11.28 -2.35
N GLY A 483 4.42 -11.80 -3.47
CA GLY A 483 5.21 -11.95 -4.71
C GLY A 483 4.65 -11.06 -5.81
N ILE A 484 5.33 -9.95 -6.10
CA ILE A 484 4.85 -8.95 -7.06
C ILE A 484 5.79 -8.76 -8.24
N TYR A 485 5.20 -8.52 -9.40
CA TYR A 485 5.89 -8.23 -10.65
C TYR A 485 5.58 -6.80 -11.07
N ASP A 486 6.63 -6.01 -11.20
CA ASP A 486 6.67 -4.70 -11.84
C ASP A 486 5.51 -3.76 -11.46
N THR A 487 5.48 -3.31 -10.20
CA THR A 487 4.37 -2.54 -9.63
C THR A 487 4.16 -1.20 -10.33
N VAL A 488 2.96 -1.00 -10.87
CA VAL A 488 2.52 0.26 -11.51
C VAL A 488 1.16 0.67 -10.91
N PRO A 489 1.06 1.76 -10.14
CA PRO A 489 -0.16 2.10 -9.39
C PRO A 489 -1.24 2.82 -10.21
N HIS A 490 -0.91 3.45 -11.34
CA HIS A 490 -1.88 4.13 -12.20
C HIS A 490 -1.47 4.08 -13.68
N HIS A 491 -2.39 4.48 -14.55
CA HIS A 491 -2.14 4.70 -15.98
C HIS A 491 -2.80 6.02 -16.38
N GLY A 492 -2.04 7.08 -16.67
CA GLY A 492 -2.56 8.41 -17.04
C GLY A 492 -1.64 9.60 -16.69
N LEU A 493 -2.03 10.79 -17.15
CA LEU A 493 -1.22 12.03 -17.18
C LEU A 493 -0.83 12.68 -15.83
N PHE A 494 -1.47 12.34 -14.71
CA PHE A 494 -1.24 13.01 -13.42
C PHE A 494 -0.82 12.00 -12.34
N GLN A 495 0.41 12.13 -11.86
CA GLN A 495 1.00 11.27 -10.83
C GLN A 495 1.12 12.05 -9.52
N ASP A 496 0.05 12.18 -8.75
CA ASP A 496 0.14 12.82 -7.44
C ASP A 496 -0.56 11.95 -6.37
N ASN A 497 0.27 11.20 -5.62
CA ASN A 497 0.00 10.63 -4.29
C ASN A 497 -0.63 9.23 -4.14
N ASP A 498 -0.80 8.44 -5.22
CA ASP A 498 -1.39 7.08 -5.16
C ASP A 498 -0.73 6.13 -4.16
N ILE A 499 0.59 6.23 -3.96
CA ILE A 499 1.33 5.38 -3.02
C ILE A 499 0.80 5.55 -1.60
N LYS A 500 0.50 6.79 -1.20
CA LYS A 500 -0.06 7.08 0.13
C LYS A 500 -1.55 6.79 0.17
N ASP A 501 -2.28 7.15 -0.88
CA ASP A 501 -3.74 7.01 -0.93
C ASP A 501 -4.17 5.53 -0.94
N LEU A 502 -3.41 4.67 -1.63
CA LEU A 502 -3.57 3.21 -1.60
C LEU A 502 -2.76 2.55 -0.48
N GLY A 503 -1.93 3.31 0.24
CA GLY A 503 -1.09 2.81 1.33
C GLY A 503 -0.16 1.67 0.91
N LEU A 504 0.44 1.76 -0.28
CA LEU A 504 1.23 0.70 -0.90
C LEU A 504 2.48 0.32 -0.10
N ASP A 505 2.98 1.23 0.75
CA ASP A 505 4.11 0.97 1.67
C ASP A 505 3.79 0.03 2.81
N ASN A 506 2.50 -0.19 3.10
CA ASN A 506 2.09 -1.18 4.10
C ASN A 506 2.39 -2.61 3.68
N VAL A 507 2.89 -2.85 2.45
CA VAL A 507 3.43 -4.14 2.03
C VAL A 507 4.54 -4.64 2.98
N ASN A 508 5.24 -3.74 3.66
CA ASN A 508 6.23 -4.06 4.71
C ASN A 508 5.64 -4.78 5.95
N LYS A 509 4.31 -4.83 6.07
CA LYS A 509 3.63 -5.63 7.11
C LYS A 509 3.66 -7.12 6.79
N ALA A 510 3.83 -7.51 5.53
CA ALA A 510 4.02 -8.90 5.14
C ALA A 510 5.32 -9.49 5.70
N ASN A 511 5.32 -10.79 5.99
CA ASN A 511 6.50 -11.48 6.51
C ASN A 511 7.64 -11.50 5.49
N TYR A 512 7.37 -11.69 4.21
CA TYR A 512 8.39 -11.63 3.17
C TYR A 512 7.85 -11.10 1.85
N VAL A 513 8.56 -10.17 1.22
CA VAL A 513 8.18 -9.53 -0.04
C VAL A 513 9.23 -9.82 -1.12
N VAL A 514 8.78 -10.20 -2.31
CA VAL A 514 9.62 -10.29 -3.51
C VAL A 514 9.03 -9.36 -4.54
N HIS A 515 9.84 -8.44 -5.07
CA HIS A 515 9.47 -7.56 -6.17
C HIS A 515 10.41 -7.79 -7.34
N MET A 516 9.88 -8.27 -8.48
CA MET A 516 10.64 -8.47 -9.71
C MET A 516 10.31 -7.35 -10.69
N VAL A 517 11.31 -6.59 -11.11
CA VAL A 517 11.17 -5.32 -11.83
C VAL A 517 11.77 -5.42 -13.23
N ALA A 518 11.07 -4.86 -14.22
CA ALA A 518 11.54 -4.74 -15.59
C ALA A 518 12.57 -3.61 -15.72
N ALA A 519 13.79 -3.97 -16.14
CA ALA A 519 14.91 -3.04 -16.31
C ALA A 519 14.73 -2.11 -17.51
N ASP A 520 14.04 -2.58 -18.55
CA ASP A 520 14.00 -1.90 -19.85
C ASP A 520 12.60 -1.30 -20.16
N GLU A 521 11.69 -1.22 -19.18
CA GLU A 521 10.41 -0.54 -19.31
C GLU A 521 10.58 0.98 -19.26
N HIS A 522 10.21 1.66 -20.34
CA HIS A 522 10.47 3.08 -20.53
C HIS A 522 9.26 3.90 -20.96
N ARG A 523 8.04 3.36 -20.89
CA ARG A 523 6.83 4.13 -21.18
C ARG A 523 6.51 5.10 -20.04
N ALA A 524 6.06 6.30 -20.40
CA ALA A 524 5.73 7.38 -19.45
C ALA A 524 4.64 6.97 -18.45
N ASN A 525 3.64 6.23 -18.92
CA ASN A 525 2.52 5.77 -18.09
C ASN A 525 2.83 4.51 -17.25
N PHE A 526 4.07 4.02 -17.25
CA PHE A 526 4.50 2.79 -16.57
C PHE A 526 5.56 3.07 -15.50
N SER A 527 5.37 4.14 -14.73
CA SER A 527 6.27 4.45 -13.63
C SER A 527 6.24 3.37 -12.56
N LEU A 528 7.43 3.04 -12.04
CA LEU A 528 7.61 2.00 -11.04
C LEU A 528 7.33 2.55 -9.64
N THR A 529 6.65 1.77 -8.80
CA THR A 529 6.68 1.97 -7.34
C THR A 529 7.57 0.91 -6.71
N ASP A 530 8.66 1.33 -6.09
CA ASP A 530 9.62 0.43 -5.46
C ASP A 530 9.09 -0.17 -4.14
N ILE A 531 9.89 -1.03 -3.53
CA ILE A 531 9.62 -1.57 -2.18
C ILE A 531 10.62 -1.05 -1.13
N SER A 532 11.05 0.21 -1.23
CA SER A 532 11.98 0.87 -0.29
C SER A 532 11.48 0.85 1.16
N SER A 533 10.16 0.78 1.38
CA SER A 533 9.53 0.58 2.69
C SER A 533 9.79 -0.79 3.33
N VAL A 534 10.32 -1.75 2.58
CA VAL A 534 10.63 -3.12 3.04
C VAL A 534 12.13 -3.28 3.33
N THR A 535 12.45 -3.77 4.53
CA THR A 535 13.84 -4.10 4.89
C THR A 535 14.41 -5.19 3.98
N LYS A 536 15.55 -4.93 3.33
CA LYS A 536 16.22 -5.89 2.45
C LYS A 536 16.81 -7.05 3.24
N THR A 537 16.42 -8.28 2.91
CA THR A 537 16.90 -9.50 3.59
C THR A 537 17.00 -10.64 2.60
N HIS A 538 18.03 -11.49 2.70
CA HIS A 538 18.17 -12.67 1.83
C HIS A 538 17.00 -13.67 2.00
N PRO A 539 16.50 -14.33 0.92
CA PRO A 539 15.42 -15.32 1.01
C PRO A 539 15.67 -16.42 2.05
N GLU A 540 16.91 -16.87 2.18
CA GLU A 540 17.25 -17.99 3.08
C GLU A 540 17.55 -17.54 4.51
N SER A 541 17.54 -16.23 4.80
CA SER A 541 17.92 -15.71 6.13
C SER A 541 16.97 -16.08 7.27
N GLY A 542 15.76 -16.57 6.96
CA GLY A 542 14.69 -16.79 7.93
C GLY A 542 14.09 -15.51 8.56
N LYS A 543 14.62 -14.33 8.22
CA LYS A 543 14.17 -13.03 8.75
C LYS A 543 12.99 -12.47 7.95
N LYS A 544 12.21 -11.60 8.62
CA LYS A 544 11.21 -10.75 7.96
C LYS A 544 11.92 -9.70 7.09
N GLY A 545 11.37 -9.41 5.92
CA GLY A 545 11.93 -8.41 5.00
C GLY A 545 11.54 -8.70 3.56
N GLY A 546 12.44 -8.43 2.61
CA GLY A 546 12.19 -8.73 1.22
C GLY A 546 13.39 -8.49 0.31
N ILE A 547 13.18 -8.70 -0.99
CA ILE A 547 14.15 -8.40 -2.04
C ILE A 547 13.46 -7.77 -3.24
N GLU A 548 14.18 -6.85 -3.88
CA GLU A 548 13.80 -6.27 -5.17
C GLU A 548 14.85 -6.69 -6.20
N LEU A 549 14.39 -7.31 -7.28
CA LEU A 549 15.22 -7.95 -8.30
C LEU A 549 14.96 -7.28 -9.64
N ILE A 550 16.00 -6.69 -10.22
CA ILE A 550 15.92 -6.01 -11.51
C ILE A 550 16.33 -7.00 -12.60
N TYR A 551 15.43 -7.27 -13.54
CA TYR A 551 15.63 -8.22 -14.63
C TYR A 551 15.51 -7.56 -16.01
N PRO A 552 16.32 -8.00 -17.00
CA PRO A 552 16.17 -7.55 -18.38
C PRO A 552 14.75 -7.70 -18.92
N GLY A 553 14.39 -6.85 -19.87
CA GLY A 553 13.13 -6.88 -20.59
C GLY A 553 12.17 -5.80 -20.14
N VAL A 554 11.07 -5.71 -20.87
CA VAL A 554 9.98 -4.79 -20.59
C VAL A 554 8.92 -5.43 -19.68
N HIS A 555 7.88 -4.67 -19.33
CA HIS A 555 6.86 -5.04 -18.34
C HIS A 555 6.39 -6.50 -18.38
N CYS A 556 5.92 -6.96 -19.54
CA CYS A 556 5.38 -8.32 -19.72
C CYS A 556 6.47 -9.38 -19.96
N ASP A 557 7.72 -9.00 -20.22
CA ASP A 557 8.85 -9.96 -20.22
C ASP A 557 9.13 -10.47 -18.80
N VAL A 558 8.87 -9.64 -17.78
CA VAL A 558 9.02 -10.00 -16.36
C VAL A 558 7.72 -10.55 -15.76
N GLY A 559 6.58 -9.93 -16.09
CA GLY A 559 5.27 -10.32 -15.54
C GLY A 559 4.54 -11.43 -16.29
N GLY A 560 5.00 -11.81 -17.49
CA GLY A 560 4.29 -12.70 -18.41
C GLY A 560 3.24 -11.95 -19.25
N ALA A 561 2.36 -12.71 -19.91
CA ALA A 561 1.28 -12.27 -20.81
C ALA A 561 1.59 -12.04 -22.29
N TYR A 562 2.86 -12.06 -22.72
CA TYR A 562 3.16 -12.15 -24.16
C TYR A 562 2.89 -13.55 -24.70
N GLU A 563 2.38 -13.65 -25.92
CA GLU A 563 2.17 -14.92 -26.60
C GLU A 563 3.45 -15.42 -27.28
N GLU A 564 3.73 -16.72 -27.16
CA GLU A 564 4.91 -17.34 -27.76
C GLU A 564 4.94 -17.15 -29.27
N GLY A 565 6.02 -16.58 -29.76
CA GLY A 565 6.30 -16.46 -31.19
C GLY A 565 5.56 -15.34 -31.89
N ARG A 566 4.88 -14.48 -31.15
CA ARG A 566 4.16 -13.36 -31.74
C ARG A 566 5.14 -12.32 -32.32
N PRO A 567 4.83 -11.69 -33.48
CA PRO A 567 5.64 -10.61 -34.01
C PRO A 567 5.66 -9.38 -33.09
N ASP A 568 6.79 -8.69 -33.05
CA ASP A 568 7.02 -7.43 -32.33
C ASP A 568 7.43 -6.35 -33.33
N ASN A 569 6.46 -5.54 -33.75
CA ASN A 569 6.62 -4.57 -34.84
C ASN A 569 6.36 -3.13 -34.35
N PRO A 570 7.19 -2.62 -33.42
CA PRO A 570 6.98 -1.31 -32.83
C PRO A 570 7.05 -0.21 -33.89
N LYS A 571 6.01 0.61 -33.94
CA LYS A 571 5.93 1.75 -34.85
C LYS A 571 6.64 2.95 -34.22
N ARG A 572 7.37 3.74 -35.00
CA ARG A 572 8.02 4.99 -34.53
C ARG A 572 8.81 4.85 -33.22
N ILE A 573 9.80 3.96 -33.22
CA ILE A 573 10.73 3.71 -32.11
C ILE A 573 11.51 4.98 -31.73
N ALA A 574 11.92 5.78 -32.71
CA ALA A 574 12.57 7.07 -32.52
C ALA A 574 12.07 8.02 -33.59
N VAL A 575 12.00 9.31 -33.29
CA VAL A 575 11.57 10.36 -34.22
C VAL A 575 12.59 11.48 -34.15
N GLU A 576 13.19 11.83 -35.28
CA GLU A 576 14.22 12.86 -35.39
C GLU A 576 13.92 13.84 -36.53
N ARG A 577 14.54 15.02 -36.44
CA ARG A 577 14.38 16.07 -37.46
C ARG A 577 15.21 15.83 -38.72
N ASP A 578 16.25 15.01 -38.62
CA ASP A 578 17.19 14.74 -39.70
C ASP A 578 17.70 13.30 -39.67
N LEU A 579 18.05 12.78 -40.85
CA LEU A 579 18.50 11.41 -41.04
C LEU A 579 19.80 11.06 -40.28
N PRO A 580 20.85 11.92 -40.26
CA PRO A 580 22.05 11.65 -39.46
C PRO A 580 21.80 11.46 -37.96
N SER A 581 20.91 12.25 -37.37
CA SER A 581 20.51 12.10 -35.96
C SER A 581 19.77 10.77 -35.74
N LEU A 582 18.85 10.40 -36.65
CA LEU A 582 18.13 9.14 -36.59
C LEU A 582 19.06 7.92 -36.73
N GLU A 583 20.06 8.01 -37.62
CA GLU A 583 21.00 6.92 -37.86
C GLU A 583 21.85 6.62 -36.63
N LYS A 584 22.25 7.65 -35.87
CA LYS A 584 22.94 7.43 -34.57
C LYS A 584 22.10 6.63 -33.59
N VAL A 585 20.79 6.90 -33.53
CA VAL A 585 19.86 6.16 -32.67
C VAL A 585 19.69 4.73 -33.18
N ARG A 586 19.60 4.55 -34.50
CA ARG A 586 19.54 3.24 -35.16
C ARG A 586 20.77 2.39 -34.85
N GLU A 587 21.98 2.94 -35.05
CA GLU A 587 23.24 2.28 -34.75
C GLU A 587 23.33 1.87 -33.27
N GLU A 588 22.88 2.73 -32.35
CA GLU A 588 22.91 2.44 -30.92
C GLU A 588 21.94 1.30 -30.54
N LEU A 589 20.72 1.29 -31.09
CA LEU A 589 19.76 0.21 -30.86
C LEU A 589 20.28 -1.14 -31.38
N ILE A 590 20.99 -1.13 -32.51
CA ILE A 590 21.62 -2.32 -33.09
C ILE A 590 22.82 -2.78 -32.26
N ARG A 591 23.69 -1.84 -31.84
CA ARG A 591 24.83 -2.11 -30.95
C ARG A 591 24.36 -2.75 -29.63
N GLN A 592 23.27 -2.26 -29.05
CA GLN A 592 22.68 -2.78 -27.82
C GLN A 592 21.94 -4.12 -27.99
N GLY A 593 21.77 -4.58 -29.23
CA GLY A 593 21.11 -5.84 -29.58
C GLY A 593 19.59 -5.81 -29.47
N TRP A 594 18.96 -4.63 -29.44
CA TRP A 594 17.49 -4.52 -29.43
C TRP A 594 16.88 -4.93 -30.77
N PHE A 595 17.57 -4.60 -31.86
CA PHE A 595 17.15 -4.92 -33.22
C PHE A 595 18.35 -5.36 -34.04
N LYS A 596 18.12 -6.20 -35.04
CA LYS A 596 19.09 -6.48 -36.11
C LYS A 596 19.01 -5.41 -37.19
N GLU A 597 20.07 -5.31 -37.99
CA GLU A 597 20.18 -4.39 -39.12
C GLU A 597 18.96 -4.46 -40.06
N ASP A 598 18.50 -5.68 -40.36
CA ASP A 598 17.40 -6.00 -41.26
C ASP A 598 16.01 -5.91 -40.59
N GLN A 599 15.95 -5.55 -39.32
CA GLN A 599 14.72 -5.42 -38.54
C GLN A 599 14.33 -3.96 -38.28
N LEU A 600 15.19 -2.99 -38.61
CA LEU A 600 14.98 -1.57 -38.30
C LEU A 600 14.98 -0.73 -39.57
N PHE A 601 13.86 -0.08 -39.85
CA PHE A 601 13.61 0.64 -41.10
C PHE A 601 13.39 2.13 -40.86
N VAL A 602 14.02 2.97 -41.68
CA VAL A 602 13.78 4.41 -41.71
C VAL A 602 12.52 4.71 -42.52
N LYS A 603 11.66 5.57 -41.99
CA LYS A 603 10.44 6.07 -42.62
C LYS A 603 10.40 7.60 -42.56
N PHE A 604 9.64 8.20 -43.46
CA PHE A 604 9.47 9.65 -43.56
C PHE A 604 8.01 10.03 -43.34
N GLN A 605 7.77 11.12 -42.61
CA GLN A 605 6.45 11.67 -42.37
C GLN A 605 6.22 12.88 -43.27
N ASN A 606 5.30 12.79 -44.24
CA ASN A 606 4.93 13.91 -45.10
C ASN A 606 4.00 14.86 -44.34
N GLY A 607 4.38 16.14 -44.22
CA GLY A 607 3.58 17.19 -43.59
C GLY A 607 2.40 17.60 -44.46
N GLY A 608 1.19 17.16 -44.10
CA GLY A 608 -0.05 17.70 -44.66
C GLY A 608 -0.44 19.01 -43.99
N ASP A 609 0.35 20.08 -44.19
CA ASP A 609 -0.14 21.46 -44.21
C ASP A 609 0.98 22.41 -44.63
N SER A 610 0.70 23.19 -45.67
CA SER A 610 1.61 24.16 -46.26
C SER A 610 1.78 25.38 -45.36
N ASN A 611 2.57 25.27 -44.27
CA ASN A 611 3.29 26.40 -43.64
C ASN A 611 4.20 26.08 -42.43
N MET A 612 4.67 24.85 -42.22
CA MET A 612 5.80 24.60 -41.30
C MET A 612 6.76 23.51 -41.81
N ASN A 613 7.96 23.93 -42.21
CA ASN A 613 9.07 23.09 -42.64
C ASN A 613 9.54 22.09 -41.56
N GLY A 614 9.66 20.82 -41.95
CA GLY A 614 10.53 19.81 -41.35
C GLY A 614 10.03 18.39 -41.56
N ASP A 615 10.47 17.71 -42.63
CA ASP A 615 10.24 16.29 -42.87
C ASP A 615 10.82 15.47 -41.70
N ARG A 616 9.99 15.10 -40.72
CA ARG A 616 10.43 14.23 -39.61
C ARG A 616 10.69 12.83 -40.16
N CYS A 617 11.79 12.22 -39.74
CA CYS A 617 12.10 10.81 -40.03
C CYS A 617 11.94 9.98 -38.75
N TYR A 618 11.58 8.71 -38.90
CA TYR A 618 11.37 7.83 -37.75
C TYR A 618 11.78 6.39 -38.04
N LEU A 619 12.09 5.64 -36.97
CA LEU A 619 12.45 4.22 -37.04
C LEU A 619 11.22 3.34 -36.80
N GLU A 620 11.09 2.30 -37.60
CA GLU A 620 10.06 1.27 -37.47
C GLU A 620 10.71 -0.11 -37.34
N GLY A 621 10.24 -0.89 -36.37
CA GLY A 621 10.70 -2.25 -36.15
C GLY A 621 9.86 -3.27 -36.92
N ASN A 622 10.50 -4.33 -37.39
CA ASN A 622 9.84 -5.49 -38.00
C ASN A 622 10.48 -6.79 -37.49
N ARG A 623 10.06 -7.25 -36.31
CA ARG A 623 10.56 -8.48 -35.71
C ARG A 623 9.48 -9.55 -35.85
N LYS A 624 9.74 -10.51 -36.71
CA LYS A 624 8.72 -11.47 -37.17
C LYS A 624 8.29 -12.50 -36.14
N TRP A 625 9.11 -12.73 -35.12
CA TRP A 625 8.88 -13.78 -34.13
C TRP A 625 9.73 -13.49 -32.89
N ILE A 626 9.10 -13.40 -31.71
CA ILE A 626 9.75 -13.26 -30.41
C ILE A 626 9.24 -14.35 -29.46
N SER A 627 10.15 -15.01 -28.74
CA SER A 627 9.79 -16.03 -27.76
C SER A 627 9.41 -15.38 -26.42
N ASN A 628 8.30 -15.82 -25.82
CA ASN A 628 7.89 -15.46 -24.47
C ASN A 628 8.59 -16.29 -23.38
N GLN A 629 9.36 -17.33 -23.74
CA GLN A 629 9.91 -18.31 -22.78
C GLN A 629 10.88 -17.69 -21.76
N TYR A 630 11.45 -16.51 -22.04
CA TYR A 630 12.22 -15.77 -21.03
C TYR A 630 11.39 -15.43 -19.78
N SER A 631 10.10 -15.10 -19.95
CA SER A 631 9.20 -14.78 -18.83
C SER A 631 9.01 -15.93 -17.82
N TYR A 632 9.37 -17.15 -18.23
CA TYR A 632 9.33 -18.32 -17.35
C TYR A 632 10.48 -18.29 -16.33
N ILE A 633 11.59 -17.59 -16.61
CA ILE A 633 12.71 -17.48 -15.67
C ILE A 633 12.30 -16.72 -14.40
N PRO A 634 11.75 -15.48 -14.47
CA PRO A 634 11.19 -14.81 -13.30
C PRO A 634 10.17 -15.67 -12.54
N LEU A 635 9.28 -16.35 -13.26
CA LEU A 635 8.30 -17.27 -12.68
C LEU A 635 8.95 -18.42 -11.90
N HIS A 636 9.95 -19.10 -12.49
CA HIS A 636 10.65 -20.21 -11.84
C HIS A 636 11.40 -19.75 -10.59
N ILE A 637 12.04 -18.58 -10.64
CA ILE A 637 12.74 -18.01 -9.49
C ILE A 637 11.75 -17.63 -8.39
N MET A 638 10.60 -17.04 -8.73
CA MET A 638 9.53 -16.75 -7.76
C MET A 638 9.04 -18.04 -7.10
N ALA A 639 8.80 -19.10 -7.89
CA ALA A 639 8.37 -20.41 -7.38
C ALA A 639 9.43 -21.06 -6.44
N LYS A 640 10.72 -20.89 -6.74
CA LYS A 640 11.82 -21.31 -5.87
C LYS A 640 11.80 -20.55 -4.53
N ILE A 641 11.63 -19.23 -4.56
CA ILE A 641 11.50 -18.42 -3.33
C ILE A 641 10.25 -18.81 -2.53
N CYS A 642 9.12 -19.06 -3.21
CA CYS A 642 7.91 -19.59 -2.60
C CYS A 642 8.19 -20.87 -1.81
N GLY A 643 8.97 -21.80 -2.39
CA GLY A 643 9.42 -23.02 -1.71
C GLY A 643 10.21 -22.74 -0.42
N ILE A 644 11.20 -21.83 -0.49
CA ILE A 644 11.99 -21.40 0.68
C ILE A 644 11.08 -20.80 1.77
N LYS A 645 10.06 -20.02 1.37
CA LYS A 645 9.11 -19.34 2.27
C LYS A 645 7.92 -20.22 2.67
N LYS A 646 7.92 -21.50 2.30
CA LYS A 646 6.86 -22.49 2.61
C LYS A 646 5.48 -22.11 2.06
N VAL A 647 5.45 -21.32 0.98
CA VAL A 647 4.26 -21.07 0.18
C VAL A 647 3.95 -22.32 -0.63
N GLN A 648 2.67 -22.65 -0.74
CA GLN A 648 2.22 -23.97 -1.18
C GLN A 648 2.01 -24.04 -2.70
N ILE A 649 3.05 -23.74 -3.47
CA ILE A 649 3.07 -23.90 -4.93
C ILE A 649 3.54 -25.31 -5.28
N ASN A 650 2.86 -25.97 -6.22
CA ASN A 650 3.31 -27.21 -6.82
C ASN A 650 4.43 -26.93 -7.84
N ASN A 651 5.67 -26.82 -7.35
CA ASN A 651 6.82 -26.47 -8.19
C ASN A 651 7.06 -27.46 -9.32
N LYS A 652 6.82 -28.76 -9.11
CA LYS A 652 6.97 -29.77 -10.16
C LYS A 652 5.99 -29.52 -11.31
N GLN A 653 4.70 -29.39 -10.97
CA GLN A 653 3.66 -29.12 -11.96
C GLN A 653 3.88 -27.77 -12.68
N LEU A 654 4.33 -26.74 -11.95
CA LEU A 654 4.62 -25.44 -12.55
C LEU A 654 5.75 -25.53 -13.57
N LEU A 655 6.85 -26.20 -13.22
CA LEU A 655 8.01 -26.37 -14.10
C LEU A 655 7.65 -27.22 -15.32
N GLU A 656 6.81 -28.24 -15.17
CA GLU A 656 6.29 -29.04 -16.30
C GLU A 656 5.34 -28.22 -17.19
N PHE A 657 4.52 -27.35 -16.59
CA PHE A 657 3.55 -26.52 -17.30
C PHE A 657 4.21 -25.40 -18.13
N LYS A 658 5.24 -24.76 -17.60
CA LYS A 658 5.99 -23.68 -18.26
C LYS A 658 7.48 -24.01 -18.30
N ASN A 659 7.84 -25.08 -19.02
CA ASN A 659 9.22 -25.46 -19.30
C ASN A 659 9.78 -24.74 -20.55
N PHE A 660 11.12 -24.74 -20.67
CA PHE A 660 11.77 -24.35 -21.93
C PHE A 660 11.60 -25.45 -22.96
N LYS A 661 11.37 -25.04 -24.22
CA LYS A 661 11.19 -25.92 -25.37
C LYS A 661 12.13 -25.49 -26.49
N GLU A 662 12.54 -26.39 -27.35
CA GLU A 662 13.26 -25.99 -28.55
C GLU A 662 12.31 -25.27 -29.51
N ASN A 663 12.78 -24.19 -30.16
CA ASN A 663 11.96 -23.35 -31.05
C ASN A 663 11.92 -23.94 -32.47
N THR A 664 11.59 -25.24 -32.57
CA THR A 664 11.46 -25.97 -33.83
C THR A 664 10.00 -25.97 -34.27
N TYR A 665 9.59 -25.04 -35.12
CA TYR A 665 8.31 -25.13 -35.82
C TYR A 665 8.44 -26.06 -37.03
N ASN A 666 7.80 -27.24 -36.96
CA ASN A 666 7.61 -28.18 -38.07
C ASN A 666 6.36 -27.79 -38.89
N ASN A 667 6.34 -26.61 -39.55
CA ASN A 667 5.31 -26.33 -40.55
C ASN A 667 5.92 -26.28 -41.96
N PRO A 668 5.86 -27.39 -42.73
CA PRO A 668 6.41 -27.45 -44.08
C PRO A 668 5.70 -26.53 -45.10
N LYS A 669 4.56 -25.92 -44.76
CA LYS A 669 3.82 -25.01 -45.65
C LYS A 669 4.10 -23.52 -45.40
N ALA A 670 4.83 -23.17 -44.34
CA ALA A 670 5.24 -21.80 -44.08
C ALA A 670 6.57 -21.50 -44.80
N HIS A 671 6.53 -21.38 -46.12
CA HIS A 671 7.65 -20.83 -46.88
C HIS A 671 7.71 -19.31 -46.71
N THR A 672 8.05 -18.84 -45.50
CA THR A 672 8.64 -17.52 -45.28
C THR A 672 9.09 -17.34 -43.82
N LEU A 673 10.42 -17.22 -43.65
CA LEU A 673 11.17 -16.60 -42.55
C LEU A 673 11.53 -17.47 -41.33
N GLY A 674 12.68 -18.14 -41.46
CA GLY A 674 13.34 -18.88 -40.40
C GLY A 674 13.71 -18.05 -39.18
N ASN A 675 13.39 -18.58 -38.00
CA ASN A 675 13.87 -18.14 -36.69
C ASN A 675 14.03 -19.38 -35.78
N HIS A 676 14.82 -20.35 -36.22
CA HIS A 676 15.21 -21.46 -35.36
C HIS A 676 16.30 -21.00 -34.40
N ILE A 677 15.99 -20.96 -33.11
CA ILE A 677 17.00 -20.81 -32.06
C ILE A 677 17.57 -22.19 -31.77
N VAL A 678 18.76 -22.48 -32.32
CA VAL A 678 19.45 -23.74 -32.05
C VAL A 678 19.97 -23.72 -30.61
N GLY A 679 19.55 -24.70 -29.81
CA GLY A 679 19.95 -24.80 -28.40
C GLY A 679 19.21 -23.80 -27.50
N ASN A 680 17.93 -23.55 -27.79
CA ASN A 680 17.08 -22.62 -27.04
C ASN A 680 17.04 -22.97 -25.55
N ILE A 681 16.89 -24.25 -25.22
CA ILE A 681 16.82 -24.71 -23.84
C ILE A 681 18.14 -24.43 -23.14
N ALA A 682 19.27 -24.80 -23.76
CA ALA A 682 20.60 -24.59 -23.19
C ALA A 682 20.92 -23.10 -22.97
N PHE A 683 20.48 -22.23 -23.87
CA PHE A 683 20.60 -20.79 -23.71
C PHE A 683 19.78 -20.28 -22.53
N LEU A 684 18.48 -20.59 -22.46
CA LEU A 684 17.60 -20.12 -21.39
C LEU A 684 18.00 -20.66 -20.02
N GLU A 685 18.46 -21.90 -19.92
CA GLU A 685 19.01 -22.44 -18.66
C GLU A 685 20.28 -21.70 -18.23
N ARG A 686 21.14 -21.29 -19.17
CA ARG A 686 22.30 -20.44 -18.85
C ARG A 686 21.87 -19.07 -18.34
N ILE A 687 20.89 -18.43 -18.97
CA ILE A 687 20.35 -17.13 -18.51
C ILE A 687 19.69 -17.28 -17.14
N LYS A 688 18.89 -18.33 -16.94
CA LYS A 688 18.27 -18.66 -15.66
C LYS A 688 19.30 -18.78 -14.55
N LYS A 689 20.39 -19.51 -14.79
CA LYS A 689 21.49 -19.63 -13.83
C LYS A 689 22.11 -18.29 -13.46
N LYS A 690 22.35 -17.39 -14.44
CA LYS A 690 22.86 -16.04 -14.16
C LYS A 690 21.91 -15.24 -13.26
N LEU A 691 20.61 -15.29 -13.52
CA LEU A 691 19.61 -14.59 -12.71
C LEU A 691 19.41 -15.24 -11.33
N GLU A 692 19.56 -16.55 -11.22
CA GLU A 692 19.61 -17.24 -9.92
C GLU A 692 20.86 -16.85 -9.12
N ASP A 693 22.02 -16.77 -9.75
CA ASP A 693 23.26 -16.32 -9.09
C ASP A 693 23.13 -14.87 -8.59
N TYR A 694 22.52 -13.98 -9.36
CA TYR A 694 22.15 -12.63 -8.90
C TYR A 694 21.19 -12.67 -7.70
N THR A 695 20.18 -13.54 -7.74
CA THR A 695 19.11 -13.59 -6.73
C THR A 695 19.57 -14.20 -5.40
N PHE A 696 20.38 -15.26 -5.44
CA PHE A 696 20.68 -16.10 -4.27
C PHE A 696 22.16 -16.06 -3.87
N ASN A 697 23.06 -15.74 -4.80
CA ASN A 697 24.51 -15.88 -4.58
C ASN A 697 25.26 -14.54 -4.58
N GLY A 698 24.54 -13.41 -4.60
CA GLY A 698 25.13 -12.07 -4.61
C GLY A 698 25.83 -11.71 -5.94
N GLY A 699 25.45 -12.36 -7.04
CA GLY A 699 25.91 -12.02 -8.38
C GLY A 699 25.56 -10.57 -8.77
N MET A 700 26.16 -10.06 -9.85
CA MET A 700 25.80 -8.73 -10.36
C MET A 700 24.48 -8.79 -11.16
N PRO A 701 23.70 -7.69 -11.20
CA PRO A 701 22.55 -7.58 -12.08
C PRO A 701 22.95 -7.89 -13.53
N PHE A 702 22.13 -8.68 -14.21
CA PHE A 702 22.35 -9.01 -15.62
C PHE A 702 21.75 -7.91 -16.50
N GLY A 703 22.56 -7.32 -17.37
CA GLY A 703 22.15 -6.24 -18.25
C GLY A 703 23.24 -5.86 -19.24
N PHE A 704 22.95 -4.88 -20.09
CA PHE A 704 23.93 -4.35 -21.05
C PHE A 704 24.94 -3.46 -20.35
N ILE A 705 26.22 -3.74 -20.55
CA ILE A 705 27.33 -2.98 -19.98
C ILE A 705 27.86 -2.04 -21.06
N GLU A 706 27.64 -0.74 -20.90
CA GLU A 706 28.18 0.29 -21.80
C GLU A 706 29.71 0.30 -21.73
N TYR A 707 30.36 0.16 -22.88
CA TYR A 707 31.78 0.48 -23.01
C TYR A 707 32.02 1.98 -22.76
N LYS A 708 32.92 2.30 -21.83
CA LYS A 708 33.45 3.66 -21.64
C LYS A 708 34.82 3.72 -22.31
N GLU A 709 35.01 4.66 -23.23
CA GLU A 709 36.34 4.91 -23.78
C GLU A 709 37.32 5.19 -22.64
N PRO A 710 38.47 4.49 -22.58
CA PRO A 710 39.48 4.75 -21.57
C PRO A 710 39.95 6.21 -21.69
N THR A 711 40.12 6.86 -20.54
CA THR A 711 40.63 8.23 -20.46
C THR A 711 41.95 8.29 -21.24
N THR A 712 42.01 9.19 -22.20
CA THR A 712 43.00 9.25 -23.29
C THR A 712 44.41 8.91 -22.82
N ILE A 713 44.88 7.69 -23.12
CA ILE A 713 46.31 7.46 -23.19
C ILE A 713 46.71 8.00 -24.56
N TYR A 714 47.54 9.04 -24.58
CA TYR A 714 48.12 9.58 -25.81
C TYR A 714 49.05 8.53 -26.43
N GLU A 715 48.48 7.50 -27.07
CA GLU A 715 49.24 6.62 -27.94
C GLU A 715 49.58 7.41 -29.20
N THR A 716 50.86 7.78 -29.33
CA THR A 716 51.41 8.58 -30.44
C THR A 716 51.44 7.83 -31.78
N ASP A 717 50.86 6.63 -31.85
CA ASP A 717 50.89 5.72 -33.00
C ASP A 717 49.46 5.36 -33.43
N ALA A 718 49.05 5.91 -34.58
CA ALA A 718 47.69 5.76 -35.12
C ALA A 718 47.29 4.30 -35.40
N LEU A 719 48.28 3.42 -35.65
CA LEU A 719 48.02 2.00 -35.89
C LEU A 719 47.66 1.28 -34.58
N LYS A 720 48.40 1.56 -33.49
CA LYS A 720 48.15 0.98 -32.16
C LYS A 720 46.82 1.46 -31.57
N ALA A 721 46.49 2.74 -31.75
CA ALA A 721 45.20 3.29 -31.33
C ALA A 721 44.01 2.57 -32.01
N THR A 722 44.12 2.28 -33.31
CA THR A 722 43.10 1.54 -34.08
C THR A 722 42.94 0.11 -33.57
N VAL A 723 44.05 -0.61 -33.38
CA VAL A 723 44.05 -2.00 -32.87
C VAL A 723 43.47 -2.09 -31.46
N ASN A 724 43.81 -1.14 -30.57
CA ASN A 724 43.25 -1.08 -29.23
C ASN A 724 41.74 -0.83 -29.27
N LYS A 725 41.26 0.08 -30.13
CA LYS A 725 39.84 0.36 -30.30
C LYS A 725 39.06 -0.88 -30.78
N GLU A 726 39.60 -1.64 -31.72
CA GLU A 726 39.01 -2.91 -32.18
C GLU A 726 38.98 -3.98 -31.09
N ARG A 727 40.07 -4.13 -30.33
CA ARG A 727 40.14 -5.08 -29.21
C ARG A 727 39.10 -4.75 -28.13
N GLU A 728 38.92 -3.49 -27.81
CA GLU A 728 37.92 -3.08 -26.81
C GLU A 728 36.49 -3.27 -27.31
N LYS A 729 36.22 -3.02 -28.61
CA LYS A 729 34.92 -3.38 -29.23
C LYS A 729 34.64 -4.89 -29.15
N GLN A 730 35.64 -5.73 -29.40
CA GLN A 730 35.49 -7.19 -29.27
C GLN A 730 35.20 -7.61 -27.83
N LYS A 731 35.81 -6.95 -26.83
CA LYS A 731 35.50 -7.21 -25.42
C LYS A 731 34.07 -6.82 -25.05
N GLU A 732 33.60 -5.66 -25.51
CA GLU A 732 32.21 -5.25 -25.30
C GLU A 732 31.24 -6.27 -25.92
N GLU A 733 31.52 -6.71 -27.14
CA GLU A 733 30.70 -7.70 -27.84
C GLU A 733 30.63 -9.03 -27.08
N GLU A 734 31.76 -9.55 -26.61
CA GLU A 734 31.81 -10.81 -25.85
C GLU A 734 31.13 -10.70 -24.49
N ILE A 735 31.33 -9.60 -23.75
CA ILE A 735 30.67 -9.38 -22.45
C ILE A 735 29.14 -9.27 -22.63
N ASN A 736 28.69 -8.58 -23.68
CA ASN A 736 27.27 -8.34 -23.94
C ASN A 736 26.60 -9.41 -24.82
N LYS A 737 27.33 -10.43 -25.28
CA LYS A 737 26.82 -11.46 -26.20
C LYS A 737 25.50 -12.07 -25.77
N ASP A 738 25.41 -12.48 -24.51
CA ASP A 738 24.20 -13.11 -23.97
C ASP A 738 23.02 -12.14 -23.86
N ILE A 739 23.24 -10.88 -23.44
CA ILE A 739 22.15 -9.91 -23.31
C ILE A 739 21.68 -9.42 -24.69
N LYS A 740 22.60 -9.26 -25.65
CA LYS A 740 22.24 -8.96 -27.05
C LYS A 740 21.44 -10.09 -27.67
N PHE A 741 21.85 -11.34 -27.45
CA PHE A 741 21.09 -12.50 -27.94
C PHE A 741 19.71 -12.57 -27.28
N LEU A 742 19.64 -12.35 -25.97
CA LEU A 742 18.39 -12.32 -25.22
C LEU A 742 17.44 -11.24 -25.78
N ARG A 743 17.93 -9.99 -25.94
CA ARG A 743 17.16 -8.88 -26.50
C ARG A 743 16.62 -9.20 -27.89
N ASN A 744 17.46 -9.69 -28.79
CA ASN A 744 17.09 -9.98 -30.17
C ASN A 744 15.97 -11.03 -30.32
N HIS A 745 15.90 -11.99 -29.40
CA HIS A 745 15.10 -13.19 -29.57
C HIS A 745 13.95 -13.37 -28.56
N TYR A 746 14.00 -12.70 -27.41
CA TYR A 746 13.07 -12.95 -26.31
C TYR A 746 12.49 -11.69 -25.66
N LEU A 747 13.19 -10.55 -25.71
CA LEU A 747 12.71 -9.32 -25.06
C LEU A 747 11.96 -8.46 -26.07
N HIS A 748 10.82 -7.93 -25.66
CA HIS A 748 9.96 -7.11 -26.51
C HIS A 748 10.32 -5.63 -26.42
N TRP A 749 9.89 -4.84 -27.40
CA TRP A 749 10.01 -3.39 -27.37
C TRP A 749 8.64 -2.71 -27.39
N ASN A 750 8.34 -1.91 -26.37
CA ASN A 750 6.99 -1.36 -26.18
C ASN A 750 6.93 0.17 -26.09
N ALA A 751 8.05 0.88 -26.05
CA ALA A 751 8.06 2.32 -25.84
C ALA A 751 8.24 3.06 -27.17
N THR A 752 7.13 3.55 -27.74
CA THR A 752 7.02 4.07 -29.11
C THR A 752 6.33 5.43 -29.16
N TYR A 753 6.74 6.30 -30.10
CA TYR A 753 6.05 7.56 -30.34
C TYR A 753 4.75 7.32 -31.12
N GLY A 754 3.74 8.14 -30.84
CA GLY A 754 2.38 7.95 -31.32
C GLY A 754 2.12 8.21 -32.80
N SER A 755 0.88 8.22 -33.26
CA SER A 755 0.59 8.47 -34.70
C SER A 755 0.91 9.92 -35.14
N ALA A 756 1.15 10.10 -36.44
CA ALA A 756 1.53 11.38 -37.06
C ALA A 756 0.40 12.42 -36.94
N GLY A 757 0.47 13.34 -35.96
CA GLY A 757 -0.42 14.51 -35.91
C GLY A 757 -0.85 14.98 -34.53
N ILE A 758 -0.55 14.24 -33.45
CA ILE A 758 -0.94 14.63 -32.09
C ILE A 758 0.23 14.34 -31.13
N ASP A 759 1.09 15.35 -30.88
CA ASP A 759 2.12 15.33 -29.83
C ASP A 759 1.44 15.48 -28.43
N LEU A 760 0.52 14.59 -28.09
CA LEU A 760 -0.01 14.49 -26.72
C LEU A 760 0.78 13.43 -25.96
N LEU A 761 1.23 13.79 -24.75
CA LEU A 761 1.78 12.92 -23.69
C LEU A 761 0.83 11.76 -23.26
N VAL A 762 -0.18 11.44 -24.05
CA VAL A 762 -1.38 10.66 -23.69
C VAL A 762 -1.41 9.28 -24.32
N GLU A 763 -0.56 9.00 -25.32
CA GLU A 763 -0.54 7.67 -25.92
C GLU A 763 0.02 6.61 -24.96
N LYS A 764 -0.62 5.42 -24.91
CA LYS A 764 -0.32 4.32 -23.97
C LYS A 764 1.17 3.94 -23.94
N ASP A 765 1.80 3.95 -25.10
CA ASP A 765 3.16 3.49 -25.31
C ASP A 765 4.19 4.63 -25.43
N TYR A 766 3.78 5.87 -25.16
CA TYR A 766 4.63 7.04 -25.26
C TYR A 766 5.90 6.90 -24.37
N PRO A 767 7.10 7.17 -24.91
CA PRO A 767 8.35 6.96 -24.17
C PRO A 767 8.63 8.09 -23.18
N ASN A 768 9.12 7.73 -22.00
CA ASN A 768 9.65 8.68 -21.03
C ASN A 768 11.12 8.99 -21.31
N ILE A 769 11.42 10.25 -21.61
CA ILE A 769 12.77 10.73 -21.94
C ILE A 769 13.23 11.71 -20.85
N VAL A 770 14.37 11.43 -20.24
CA VAL A 770 15.03 12.31 -19.26
C VAL A 770 16.46 12.55 -19.75
N ASN A 771 16.83 13.82 -19.95
CA ASN A 771 18.14 14.22 -20.49
C ASN A 771 18.49 13.51 -21.81
N GLY A 772 17.52 13.37 -22.72
CA GLY A 772 17.71 12.74 -24.03
C GLY A 772 17.85 11.21 -24.01
N LYS A 773 17.71 10.56 -22.85
CA LYS A 773 17.74 9.10 -22.72
C LYS A 773 16.40 8.57 -22.22
N ARG A 774 16.02 7.39 -22.70
CA ARG A 774 14.89 6.62 -22.16
C ARG A 774 15.17 6.29 -20.70
N LYS A 775 14.25 6.67 -19.82
CA LYS A 775 14.41 6.49 -18.38
C LYS A 775 13.07 6.21 -17.74
N ARG A 776 13.01 5.26 -16.81
CA ARG A 776 11.81 5.01 -16.02
C ARG A 776 11.76 5.92 -14.80
N ASN A 777 10.60 6.48 -14.48
CA ASN A 777 10.38 7.11 -13.18
C ASN A 777 10.18 6.02 -12.13
N VAL A 778 10.83 6.19 -10.97
CA VAL A 778 10.76 5.27 -9.83
C VAL A 778 10.36 6.08 -8.61
N TYR A 779 9.35 5.59 -7.88
CA TYR A 779 8.72 6.26 -6.75
C TYR A 779 8.75 5.43 -5.49
#